data_AF-A0A7K5T0P2-F1
#
_entry.id   AF-A0A7K5T0P2-F1
#
_cell.length_a   1.000
_cell.length_b   1.000
_cell.length_c   1.000
_cell.angle_alpha   90.00
_cell.angle_beta   90.00
_cell.angle_gamma   90.00
#
_symmetry.space_group_name_H-M   'P 1'
#
loop_
_entity.id
_entity.type
_entity.pdbx_description
1 polymer ?
#
loop_
_entity_poly.entity_id
_entity_poly.type
_entity_poly.pdbx_seq_one_letter_code
_entity_poly.pdbx_strand_id
1 'polypeptide(L)'
;CAASRQAACVSGCIPVPWLCDGEQQCPDGTDEQCGQAGECCAPPSVCGTKKVQCPGTHHCIPHWELCDRHQDCEDGWDEEGCPQQPCLPGQWQCRNRVCIMAEWKCNGIDDCGDSSDEDVCAPCTPGMVRCDEGKCILESLMCDDKDDCLDGTDEPSTCGKLHTAAACCPSGWGQGEGSPRAVLPHVTLCCIPTVCSARVDVRSGDLYWLAFLHLSCSRTHVPCRDGTGCVAQEYLCDGEKDCADGSDEDGCSQLCNTPGHPAPCQSNEYPCGLGSCLNASLVCNGRQDCADGSDEGGNCSVPCQRSCAHLCYPSPQGPRCWCGPGYRLAANGLSCMDIDECTEWGKGACSHTCLNAPGSYSCGCLPGYLLEPDGHTCKLTGPEPKLLVAVQSEVLSFGLRSGHEEVVLATDKDRVVFSLDYDLVERKIFWMDLATESIRWQDLNSGKKGTLVKGVRSDCIAVDWLGRNLYWTDGVAGQVLATRLGAAWQGIPEYTVVIDGDLDQPHSLVLQPLAGLMYWSEVGSHSRLMEASMDGSWRHVLLAQGLGWPTALALDLPTQRIFWLDEKLGSVGSARLDGSSVKVLKLHWIRSPFAAAVCEGQLYWSERKTWSVQQVDKASGKNRSVLLKRHGQPHGLQVPAWEPQTLLAVLAGTNGCAKSNGGCAQLCLPNP
;
A
#
# COMPACT_ATOMS: atom_id res chain seq x y z
N CYS A 1 -25.49 -53.75 3.40
CA CYS A 1 -24.85 -52.46 3.73
C CYS A 1 -25.00 -51.52 2.54
N ALA A 2 -25.21 -50.21 2.75
CA ALA A 2 -25.27 -49.25 1.65
C ALA A 2 -23.84 -49.00 1.12
N ALA A 3 -23.62 -49.30 -0.16
CA ALA A 3 -22.28 -49.43 -0.77
C ALA A 3 -21.39 -48.17 -0.76
N SER A 4 -21.91 -47.01 -0.35
CA SER A 4 -21.16 -45.74 -0.37
C SER A 4 -20.62 -45.28 0.99
N ARG A 5 -21.04 -45.87 2.12
CA ARG A 5 -20.62 -45.41 3.47
C ARG A 5 -20.46 -46.51 4.52
N GLN A 6 -20.69 -47.76 4.16
CA GLN A 6 -20.63 -48.88 5.11
C GLN A 6 -19.89 -50.08 4.52
N ALA A 7 -18.96 -50.64 5.27
CA ALA A 7 -18.33 -51.92 4.99
C ALA A 7 -19.12 -53.08 5.61
N ALA A 8 -19.09 -54.24 4.97
CA ALA A 8 -19.84 -55.42 5.40
C ALA A 8 -18.96 -56.34 6.27
N CYS A 9 -19.41 -56.61 7.51
CA CYS A 9 -18.88 -57.71 8.33
C CYS A 9 -19.66 -58.99 8.01
N VAL A 10 -19.16 -60.16 8.45
CA VAL A 10 -19.92 -61.43 8.32
C VAL A 10 -21.27 -61.37 9.04
N SER A 11 -21.39 -60.56 10.10
CA SER A 11 -22.67 -60.27 10.77
C SER A 11 -22.84 -58.77 11.08
N GLY A 12 -23.05 -57.95 10.06
CA GLY A 12 -23.41 -56.54 10.24
C GLY A 12 -22.79 -55.59 9.22
N CYS A 13 -22.97 -54.28 9.47
CA CYS A 13 -22.39 -53.22 8.66
C CYS A 13 -21.73 -52.20 9.58
N ILE A 14 -20.47 -51.87 9.33
CA ILE A 14 -19.72 -50.83 10.06
C ILE A 14 -19.45 -49.62 9.15
N PRO A 15 -19.31 -48.40 9.69
CA PRO A 15 -18.88 -47.23 8.93
C PRO A 15 -17.49 -47.43 8.31
N VAL A 16 -17.27 -46.94 7.09
CA VAL A 16 -15.97 -47.04 6.39
C VAL A 16 -14.76 -46.50 7.17
N PRO A 17 -14.87 -45.46 8.03
CA PRO A 17 -13.72 -45.00 8.82
C PRO A 17 -13.26 -45.98 9.91
N TRP A 18 -14.04 -47.03 10.20
CA TRP A 18 -13.80 -47.99 11.27
C TRP A 18 -13.16 -49.27 10.68
N LEU A 19 -12.32 -49.08 9.66
CA LEU A 19 -11.69 -50.15 8.89
C LEU A 19 -10.18 -49.92 8.91
N CYS A 20 -9.40 -50.90 9.36
CA CYS A 20 -7.98 -50.72 9.72
C CYS A 20 -7.76 -49.57 10.74
N ASP A 21 -8.68 -49.35 11.69
CA ASP A 21 -8.54 -48.30 12.71
C ASP A 21 -7.84 -48.79 13.99
N GLY A 22 -7.46 -50.07 14.02
CA GLY A 22 -6.72 -50.70 15.10
C GLY A 22 -7.59 -51.16 16.27
N GLU A 23 -8.91 -50.97 16.17
CA GLU A 23 -9.87 -51.50 17.13
C GLU A 23 -10.81 -52.51 16.46
N GLN A 24 -11.24 -53.53 17.20
CA GLN A 24 -12.06 -54.62 16.66
C GLN A 24 -13.55 -54.29 16.84
N GLN A 25 -14.22 -53.87 15.76
CA GLN A 25 -15.65 -53.58 15.73
C GLN A 25 -16.46 -54.61 14.94
N CYS A 26 -15.87 -55.33 13.98
CA CYS A 26 -16.47 -56.55 13.47
C CYS A 26 -16.23 -57.72 14.47
N PRO A 27 -17.27 -58.52 14.82
CA PRO A 27 -17.14 -59.62 15.80
C PRO A 27 -16.10 -60.69 15.45
N ASP A 28 -15.76 -60.81 14.17
CA ASP A 28 -14.79 -61.73 13.58
C ASP A 28 -13.42 -61.10 13.33
N GLY A 29 -13.26 -59.79 13.57
CA GLY A 29 -12.00 -59.06 13.37
C GLY A 29 -11.60 -58.88 11.91
N THR A 30 -12.56 -59.02 10.98
CA THR A 30 -12.31 -58.86 9.55
C THR A 30 -12.04 -57.41 9.13
N ASP A 31 -12.50 -56.46 9.94
CA ASP A 31 -12.13 -55.05 9.87
C ASP A 31 -10.64 -54.80 10.07
N GLU A 32 -9.94 -55.73 10.76
CA GLU A 32 -8.52 -55.64 11.12
C GLU A 32 -7.66 -56.76 10.50
N GLN A 33 -8.22 -57.61 9.62
CA GLN A 33 -7.50 -58.74 9.01
C GLN A 33 -7.19 -58.52 7.52
N CYS A 34 -5.90 -58.49 7.20
CA CYS A 34 -5.39 -58.39 5.83
C CYS A 34 -5.53 -59.73 5.08
N GLY A 35 -6.30 -59.76 3.98
CA GLY A 35 -6.48 -60.95 3.14
C GLY A 35 -5.32 -61.21 2.17
N GLN A 36 -5.13 -62.47 1.75
CA GLN A 36 -4.02 -62.99 0.91
C GLN A 36 -3.95 -62.47 -0.55
N ALA A 37 -4.51 -61.31 -0.86
CA ALA A 37 -4.45 -60.72 -2.19
C ALA A 37 -4.16 -59.21 -2.14
N GLY A 38 -3.20 -58.80 -1.31
CA GLY A 38 -2.28 -57.70 -1.65
C GLY A 38 -2.82 -56.29 -1.88
N GLU A 39 -4.05 -55.95 -1.48
CA GLU A 39 -4.55 -54.57 -1.54
C GLU A 39 -5.22 -54.16 -0.20
N CYS A 40 -4.62 -53.13 0.43
CA CYS A 40 -4.94 -52.40 1.68
C CYS A 40 -4.44 -53.06 2.99
N CYS A 41 -3.77 -52.40 3.95
CA CYS A 41 -3.75 -50.99 4.40
C CYS A 41 -2.42 -50.25 4.09
N ALA A 42 -2.47 -49.07 3.45
CA ALA A 42 -1.37 -48.09 3.53
C ALA A 42 -1.61 -47.23 4.78
N PRO A 43 -0.70 -47.19 5.76
CA PRO A 43 -0.91 -46.35 6.94
C PRO A 43 -0.95 -44.87 6.53
N PRO A 44 -1.77 -44.03 7.19
CA PRO A 44 -1.60 -42.59 7.08
C PRO A 44 -0.17 -42.27 7.50
N SER A 45 0.51 -41.43 6.71
CA SER A 45 1.84 -40.92 7.02
C SER A 45 1.87 -40.42 8.47
N VAL A 46 2.56 -41.17 9.34
CA VAL A 46 2.65 -40.94 10.80
C VAL A 46 3.33 -39.61 11.13
N CYS A 47 3.96 -38.97 10.14
CA CYS A 47 4.39 -37.58 10.18
C CYS A 47 3.79 -36.85 8.96
N GLY A 48 3.24 -35.65 9.16
CA GLY A 48 2.63 -34.84 8.08
C GLY A 48 3.62 -34.51 6.96
N THR A 49 3.12 -33.95 5.84
CA THR A 49 3.85 -33.77 4.57
C THR A 49 5.17 -32.96 4.62
N LYS A 50 5.53 -32.37 5.76
CA LYS A 50 6.76 -31.59 5.98
C LYS A 50 7.69 -32.19 7.06
N LYS A 51 7.39 -33.38 7.58
CA LYS A 51 8.15 -34.06 8.65
C LYS A 51 8.54 -35.48 8.22
N VAL A 52 9.77 -35.88 8.54
CA VAL A 52 10.35 -37.20 8.28
C VAL A 52 10.37 -37.99 9.58
N GLN A 53 9.98 -39.27 9.53
CA GLN A 53 10.00 -40.13 10.71
C GLN A 53 11.36 -40.81 10.86
N CYS A 54 11.96 -40.74 12.05
CA CYS A 54 13.17 -41.50 12.36
C CYS A 54 12.87 -43.02 12.24
N PRO A 55 13.73 -43.81 11.58
CA PRO A 55 13.48 -45.24 11.39
C PRO A 55 13.35 -45.99 12.72
N GLY A 56 12.31 -46.79 12.86
CA GLY A 56 12.10 -47.64 14.04
C GLY A 56 11.54 -46.93 15.27
N THR A 57 11.31 -45.61 15.23
CA THR A 57 10.69 -44.84 16.32
C THR A 57 9.48 -44.05 15.85
N HIS A 58 8.65 -43.55 16.77
CA HIS A 58 7.54 -42.62 16.48
C HIS A 58 7.98 -41.15 16.49
N HIS A 59 9.28 -40.87 16.43
CA HIS A 59 9.82 -39.51 16.46
C HIS A 59 9.79 -38.89 15.05
N CYS A 60 9.23 -37.69 14.94
CA CYS A 60 9.08 -36.95 13.69
C CYS A 60 9.95 -35.69 13.71
N ILE A 61 11.01 -35.66 12.91
CA ILE A 61 11.83 -34.48 12.69
C ILE A 61 11.30 -33.69 11.47
N PRO A 62 11.35 -32.35 11.44
CA PRO A 62 11.13 -31.57 10.24
C PRO A 62 12.14 -31.91 9.13
N HIS A 63 11.75 -31.73 7.87
CA HIS A 63 12.64 -32.02 6.73
C HIS A 63 13.95 -31.18 6.73
N TRP A 64 14.01 -30.07 7.47
CA TRP A 64 15.21 -29.24 7.57
C TRP A 64 16.21 -29.72 8.64
N GLU A 65 15.79 -30.60 9.55
CA GLU A 65 16.64 -31.31 10.53
C GLU A 65 17.20 -32.63 9.94
N LEU A 66 17.02 -32.86 8.63
CA LEU A 66 17.62 -33.97 7.92
C LEU A 66 18.90 -33.48 7.26
N CYS A 67 20.06 -34.06 7.64
CA CYS A 67 21.38 -33.67 7.14
C CYS A 67 21.81 -32.24 7.54
N ASP A 68 21.50 -31.79 8.75
CA ASP A 68 21.84 -30.47 9.29
C ASP A 68 23.08 -30.48 10.22
N ARG A 69 23.73 -31.64 10.38
CA ARG A 69 24.89 -31.93 11.24
C ARG A 69 24.58 -31.98 12.73
N HIS A 70 23.32 -31.96 13.12
CA HIS A 70 22.90 -32.26 14.48
C HIS A 70 22.32 -33.68 14.54
N GLN A 71 22.41 -34.30 15.73
CA GLN A 71 21.84 -35.62 15.95
C GLN A 71 20.47 -35.43 16.58
N ASP A 72 19.44 -35.38 15.74
CA ASP A 72 18.05 -35.18 16.14
C ASP A 72 17.28 -36.51 16.20
N CYS A 73 17.70 -37.52 15.43
CA CYS A 73 17.29 -38.91 15.68
C CYS A 73 18.20 -39.58 16.74
N GLU A 74 17.63 -40.37 17.65
CA GLU A 74 18.37 -41.09 18.71
C GLU A 74 19.55 -41.94 18.16
N ASP A 75 19.39 -42.51 16.98
CA ASP A 75 20.40 -43.35 16.31
C ASP A 75 21.30 -42.56 15.32
N GLY A 76 21.08 -41.24 15.16
CA GLY A 76 21.84 -40.38 14.23
C GLY A 76 21.61 -40.68 12.75
N TRP A 77 20.50 -41.36 12.44
CA TRP A 77 20.14 -41.77 11.09
C TRP A 77 19.89 -40.58 10.15
N ASP A 78 19.37 -39.49 10.69
CA ASP A 78 19.17 -38.20 10.04
C ASP A 78 20.45 -37.64 9.41
N GLU A 79 21.62 -38.05 9.90
CA GLU A 79 22.93 -37.65 9.39
C GLU A 79 23.66 -38.76 8.60
N GLU A 80 23.05 -39.93 8.44
CA GLU A 80 23.67 -41.09 7.81
C GLU A 80 23.24 -41.25 6.33
N GLY A 81 24.19 -41.15 5.41
CA GLY A 81 23.95 -41.40 3.98
C GLY A 81 23.43 -40.20 3.17
N CYS A 82 23.64 -38.98 3.65
CA CYS A 82 23.29 -37.75 2.94
C CYS A 82 24.00 -37.65 1.57
N PRO A 83 23.27 -37.47 0.45
CA PRO A 83 23.87 -37.28 -0.86
C PRO A 83 24.69 -35.99 -0.88
N GLN A 84 25.87 -36.02 -1.51
CA GLN A 84 26.73 -34.84 -1.70
C GLN A 84 25.98 -33.78 -2.53
N GLN A 85 25.22 -32.90 -1.88
CA GLN A 85 24.46 -31.85 -2.56
C GLN A 85 25.29 -30.56 -2.63
N PRO A 86 25.34 -29.91 -3.81
CA PRO A 86 25.79 -28.53 -3.92
C PRO A 86 24.81 -27.58 -3.20
N CYS A 87 25.31 -26.44 -2.72
CA CYS A 87 24.54 -25.46 -1.95
C CYS A 87 23.28 -24.98 -2.70
N LEU A 88 22.25 -24.58 -1.94
CA LEU A 88 20.95 -24.12 -2.47
C LEU A 88 21.09 -22.87 -3.37
N PRO A 89 20.16 -22.60 -4.29
CA PRO A 89 20.16 -21.37 -5.09
C PRO A 89 20.16 -20.13 -4.18
N GLY A 90 21.19 -19.30 -4.28
CA GLY A 90 21.41 -18.14 -3.39
C GLY A 90 22.48 -18.35 -2.32
N GLN A 91 23.03 -19.56 -2.18
CA GLN A 91 24.15 -19.87 -1.29
C GLN A 91 25.45 -20.07 -2.08
N TRP A 92 26.58 -19.71 -1.47
CA TRP A 92 27.92 -19.91 -2.00
C TRP A 92 28.68 -20.95 -1.17
N GLN A 93 29.42 -21.83 -1.87
CA GLN A 93 30.12 -22.94 -1.24
C GLN A 93 31.57 -22.59 -0.91
N CYS A 94 31.90 -22.60 0.38
CA CYS A 94 33.25 -22.47 0.93
C CYS A 94 34.16 -23.65 0.52
N ARG A 95 35.47 -23.51 0.68
CA ARG A 95 36.45 -24.57 0.35
C ARG A 95 36.31 -25.79 1.28
N ASN A 96 36.01 -25.57 2.56
CA ASN A 96 35.62 -26.62 3.52
C ASN A 96 34.19 -27.16 3.31
N ARG A 97 33.51 -26.76 2.22
CA ARG A 97 32.16 -27.17 1.83
C ARG A 97 31.04 -26.70 2.76
N VAL A 98 31.30 -25.71 3.60
CA VAL A 98 30.26 -24.94 4.30
C VAL A 98 29.51 -24.09 3.27
N CYS A 99 28.19 -23.98 3.38
CA CYS A 99 27.38 -23.14 2.53
C CYS A 99 27.05 -21.85 3.28
N ILE A 100 27.57 -20.73 2.80
CA ILE A 100 27.22 -19.39 3.29
C ILE A 100 26.26 -18.72 2.32
N MET A 101 25.61 -17.62 2.70
CA MET A 101 24.80 -16.87 1.74
C MET A 101 25.71 -16.23 0.68
N ALA A 102 25.25 -16.12 -0.57
CA ALA A 102 26.08 -15.57 -1.65
C ALA A 102 26.52 -14.11 -1.40
N GLU A 103 25.78 -13.38 -0.57
CA GLU A 103 26.09 -12.03 -0.09
C GLU A 103 27.17 -11.98 1.01
N TRP A 104 27.54 -13.12 1.60
CA TRP A 104 28.59 -13.23 2.63
C TRP A 104 29.95 -13.56 2.03
N LYS A 105 30.02 -13.80 0.73
CA LYS A 105 31.30 -13.92 0.03
C LYS A 105 31.91 -12.52 -0.13
N CYS A 106 33.12 -12.30 0.38
CA CYS A 106 33.84 -11.02 0.28
C CYS A 106 33.21 -9.90 1.11
N ASN A 107 32.70 -10.22 2.29
CA ASN A 107 32.11 -9.24 3.21
C ASN A 107 33.10 -8.81 4.32
N GLY A 108 34.34 -9.31 4.31
CA GLY A 108 35.38 -9.02 5.29
C GLY A 108 35.28 -9.85 6.57
N ILE A 109 34.38 -10.84 6.63
CA ILE A 109 34.14 -11.71 7.79
C ILE A 109 34.41 -13.15 7.35
N ASP A 110 35.13 -13.92 8.16
CA ASP A 110 35.33 -15.36 7.92
C ASP A 110 34.07 -16.15 8.33
N ASP A 111 33.05 -16.10 7.47
CA ASP A 111 31.79 -16.82 7.64
C ASP A 111 31.94 -18.31 7.28
N CYS A 112 32.94 -18.64 6.45
CA CYS A 112 33.31 -20.03 6.16
C CYS A 112 34.00 -20.74 7.34
N GLY A 113 34.64 -20.01 8.25
CA GLY A 113 35.52 -20.52 9.31
C GLY A 113 36.89 -21.03 8.83
N ASP A 114 37.14 -20.98 7.51
CA ASP A 114 38.41 -21.35 6.87
C ASP A 114 38.96 -20.23 5.95
N SER A 115 38.36 -19.03 6.06
CA SER A 115 38.63 -17.79 5.31
C SER A 115 38.50 -17.92 3.78
N SER A 116 37.85 -18.97 3.29
CA SER A 116 37.78 -19.24 1.85
C SER A 116 36.83 -18.32 1.08
N ASP A 117 35.86 -17.74 1.77
CA ASP A 117 35.01 -16.65 1.32
C ASP A 117 35.79 -15.36 1.02
N GLU A 118 36.92 -15.15 1.71
CA GLU A 118 37.71 -13.92 1.63
C GLU A 118 39.01 -14.07 0.81
N ASP A 119 39.43 -15.31 0.50
CA ASP A 119 40.71 -15.60 -0.16
C ASP A 119 40.82 -15.10 -1.62
N VAL A 120 39.70 -15.02 -2.38
CA VAL A 120 39.70 -14.67 -3.81
C VAL A 120 38.47 -13.84 -4.22
N CYS A 121 38.53 -12.55 -3.96
CA CYS A 121 37.53 -11.56 -4.37
C CYS A 121 37.90 -10.91 -5.72
N ALA A 122 36.98 -10.96 -6.68
CA ALA A 122 37.14 -10.30 -7.99
C ALA A 122 37.21 -8.76 -7.82
N PRO A 123 37.84 -8.01 -8.75
CA PRO A 123 37.78 -6.55 -8.71
C PRO A 123 36.31 -6.08 -8.80
N CYS A 124 35.95 -5.09 -7.98
CA CYS A 124 34.57 -4.59 -7.85
C CYS A 124 33.97 -4.19 -9.21
N THR A 125 32.67 -4.39 -9.37
CA THR A 125 31.89 -3.97 -10.53
C THR A 125 32.00 -2.45 -10.78
N PRO A 126 31.92 -1.96 -12.04
CA PRO A 126 32.02 -0.53 -12.34
C PRO A 126 30.98 0.29 -11.55
N GLY A 127 31.42 1.33 -10.84
CA GLY A 127 30.58 2.16 -9.95
C GLY A 127 30.65 1.79 -8.45
N MET A 128 31.52 0.85 -8.09
CA MET A 128 31.82 0.48 -6.71
C MET A 128 33.29 0.72 -6.37
N VAL A 129 33.53 1.24 -5.16
CA VAL A 129 34.85 1.52 -4.59
C VAL A 129 35.20 0.44 -3.57
N ARG A 130 36.46 0.01 -3.56
CA ARG A 130 36.96 -1.04 -2.66
C ARG A 130 37.59 -0.42 -1.41
N CYS A 131 37.11 -0.79 -0.23
CA CYS A 131 37.71 -0.50 1.08
C CYS A 131 39.06 -1.23 1.22
N ASP A 132 39.95 -0.76 2.10
CA ASP A 132 41.27 -1.38 2.24
C ASP A 132 41.18 -2.81 2.82
N GLU A 133 40.17 -3.11 3.64
CA GLU A 133 39.84 -4.48 4.09
C GLU A 133 39.13 -5.35 3.04
N GLY A 134 38.87 -4.83 1.84
CA GLY A 134 38.40 -5.64 0.70
C GLY A 134 36.90 -5.61 0.42
N LYS A 135 36.09 -4.98 1.28
CA LYS A 135 34.67 -4.71 1.08
C LYS A 135 34.44 -3.78 -0.13
N CYS A 136 33.46 -4.05 -0.99
CA CYS A 136 33.07 -3.15 -2.07
C CYS A 136 31.84 -2.34 -1.66
N ILE A 137 31.96 -1.01 -1.60
CA ILE A 137 30.85 -0.08 -1.38
C ILE A 137 30.49 0.66 -2.68
N LEU A 138 29.31 1.26 -2.78
CA LEU A 138 28.96 2.12 -3.91
C LEU A 138 29.82 3.40 -3.88
N GLU A 139 30.19 3.94 -5.03
CA GLU A 139 30.95 5.22 -5.11
C GLU A 139 30.22 6.38 -4.41
N SER A 140 28.88 6.33 -4.34
CA SER A 140 28.05 7.30 -3.61
C SER A 140 28.15 7.21 -2.09
N LEU A 141 28.73 6.14 -1.55
CA LEU A 141 28.96 5.90 -0.12
C LEU A 141 30.39 6.25 0.29
N MET A 142 31.21 6.74 -0.64
CA MET A 142 32.51 7.31 -0.28
C MET A 142 32.27 8.73 0.23
N CYS A 143 32.65 8.98 1.49
CA CYS A 143 32.58 10.30 2.14
C CYS A 143 31.17 10.86 2.34
N ASP A 144 30.25 10.05 2.85
CA ASP A 144 28.87 10.46 3.16
C ASP A 144 28.62 10.73 4.67
N ASP A 145 29.70 10.98 5.44
CA ASP A 145 29.71 11.18 6.89
C ASP A 145 29.22 9.94 7.68
N LYS A 146 29.34 8.74 7.09
CA LYS A 146 29.14 7.44 7.73
C LYS A 146 30.25 6.47 7.39
N ASP A 147 30.64 5.69 8.39
CA ASP A 147 31.55 4.56 8.25
C ASP A 147 30.80 3.35 7.66
N ASP A 148 30.73 3.30 6.33
CA ASP A 148 30.21 2.17 5.57
C ASP A 148 31.29 1.13 5.29
N CYS A 149 32.59 1.45 5.36
CA CYS A 149 33.67 0.48 5.22
C CYS A 149 34.03 -0.30 6.51
N LEU A 150 33.48 0.06 7.68
CA LEU A 150 33.76 -0.51 9.02
C LEU A 150 35.21 -0.29 9.52
N ASP A 151 36.16 -0.08 8.62
CA ASP A 151 37.53 0.36 8.86
C ASP A 151 37.70 1.90 8.71
N GLY A 152 36.63 2.62 8.36
CA GLY A 152 36.60 4.06 8.09
C GLY A 152 37.39 4.51 6.86
N THR A 153 37.76 3.59 5.95
CA THR A 153 38.57 3.91 4.77
C THR A 153 37.80 4.60 3.66
N ASP A 154 36.47 4.55 3.70
CA ASP A 154 35.55 5.39 2.94
C ASP A 154 35.51 6.84 3.42
N GLU A 155 35.99 7.12 4.63
CA GLU A 155 36.06 8.45 5.23
C GLU A 155 37.49 8.93 5.52
N PRO A 156 38.42 8.87 4.54
CA PRO A 156 39.80 9.26 4.80
C PRO A 156 39.86 10.77 5.05
N SER A 157 40.81 11.21 5.87
CA SER A 157 41.07 12.65 6.16
C SER A 157 41.36 13.54 4.92
N THR A 158 41.49 12.93 3.75
CA THR A 158 41.59 13.59 2.44
C THR A 158 40.25 13.90 1.79
N CYS A 159 39.15 13.32 2.27
CA CYS A 159 37.84 13.66 1.78
C CYS A 159 37.42 15.05 2.27
N GLY A 160 37.06 15.91 1.31
CA GLY A 160 36.97 17.35 1.51
C GLY A 160 38.16 18.18 0.99
N LYS A 161 39.05 17.63 0.14
CA LYS A 161 40.04 18.43 -0.59
C LYS A 161 40.17 18.09 -2.07
N LEU A 162 39.25 18.62 -2.88
CA LEU A 162 39.39 19.03 -4.30
C LEU A 162 38.01 19.56 -4.72
N HIS A 163 37.75 20.84 -5.03
CA HIS A 163 38.57 21.94 -5.50
C HIS A 163 38.29 23.23 -4.71
N THR A 164 39.28 23.77 -4.02
CA THR A 164 39.31 25.20 -3.67
C THR A 164 40.33 25.89 -4.57
N ALA A 165 39.85 26.75 -5.46
CA ALA A 165 40.68 27.72 -6.15
C ALA A 165 41.14 28.79 -5.15
N ALA A 166 42.19 28.51 -4.40
CA ALA A 166 42.92 29.51 -3.62
C ALA A 166 44.13 30.00 -4.42
N ALA A 167 43.92 31.03 -5.24
CA ALA A 167 44.98 31.91 -5.71
C ALA A 167 44.45 33.34 -5.82
N CYS A 168 44.40 34.06 -4.69
CA CYS A 168 44.77 35.49 -4.62
C CYS A 168 44.72 36.04 -3.18
N CYS A 169 45.87 36.56 -2.77
CA CYS A 169 46.13 37.69 -1.87
C CYS A 169 46.68 37.45 -0.45
N PRO A 170 47.61 38.32 0.00
CA PRO A 170 48.63 38.01 0.98
C PRO A 170 48.38 38.59 2.38
N SER A 171 49.20 38.08 3.30
CA SER A 171 49.42 38.36 4.72
C SER A 171 49.28 39.80 5.21
N GLY A 172 48.61 39.96 6.37
CA GLY A 172 48.93 40.99 7.35
C GLY A 172 47.89 41.17 8.47
N TRP A 173 48.40 41.34 9.70
CA TRP A 173 47.77 41.98 10.88
C TRP A 173 47.09 41.08 11.95
N GLY A 174 47.89 40.69 12.96
CA GLY A 174 47.80 41.28 14.31
C GLY A 174 46.87 40.64 15.36
N GLN A 175 47.49 40.04 16.38
CA GLN A 175 46.91 39.45 17.59
C GLN A 175 46.27 40.47 18.57
N GLY A 176 45.31 40.01 19.38
CA GLY A 176 44.85 40.69 20.61
C GLY A 176 44.11 39.71 21.55
N GLU A 177 44.56 39.64 22.80
CA GLU A 177 44.26 38.64 23.84
C GLU A 177 42.89 38.79 24.55
N GLY A 178 42.34 37.65 25.03
CA GLY A 178 41.27 37.61 26.05
C GLY A 178 40.39 36.35 25.98
N SER A 179 40.54 35.43 26.95
CA SER A 179 39.74 34.20 27.13
C SER A 179 39.07 34.22 28.52
N PRO A 180 38.13 33.31 28.92
CA PRO A 180 37.42 32.26 28.17
C PRO A 180 35.89 32.22 28.44
N ARG A 181 35.09 31.60 27.54
CA ARG A 181 34.15 30.48 27.83
C ARG A 181 33.11 30.23 26.73
N ALA A 182 32.84 28.93 26.58
CA ALA A 182 31.71 28.26 25.93
C ALA A 182 31.74 28.13 24.39
N VAL A 183 32.20 26.94 23.98
CA VAL A 183 32.00 26.33 22.66
C VAL A 183 30.59 25.73 22.62
N LEU A 184 29.84 26.01 21.55
CA LEU A 184 28.71 25.22 21.06
C LEU A 184 28.92 25.02 19.54
N PRO A 185 28.76 23.80 19.00
CA PRO A 185 28.99 23.52 17.59
C PRO A 185 27.74 23.86 16.76
N HIS A 186 27.95 24.07 15.45
CA HIS A 186 26.99 24.44 14.41
C HIS A 186 26.45 25.87 14.46
N VAL A 187 27.26 26.83 13.96
CA VAL A 187 26.94 27.70 12.81
C VAL A 187 28.26 28.37 12.39
N THR A 188 28.86 27.90 11.30
CA THR A 188 29.97 28.61 10.64
C THR A 188 29.37 29.51 9.56
N LEU A 189 29.10 30.77 9.89
CA LEU A 189 28.68 31.80 8.94
C LEU A 189 29.88 32.22 8.07
N CYS A 190 29.84 31.92 6.78
CA CYS A 190 30.71 32.52 5.79
C CYS A 190 30.11 33.88 5.35
N CYS A 191 30.48 34.97 6.01
CA CYS A 191 30.21 36.32 5.51
C CYS A 191 31.26 36.70 4.46
N ILE A 192 30.83 36.97 3.22
CA ILE A 192 31.59 37.81 2.27
C ILE A 192 31.24 39.28 2.59
N PRO A 193 32.21 40.20 2.70
CA PRO A 193 31.96 41.55 3.18
C PRO A 193 31.59 42.48 2.03
N THR A 194 30.30 42.78 1.82
CA THR A 194 29.88 44.12 1.36
C THR A 194 28.40 44.37 1.66
N VAL A 195 28.15 45.45 2.41
CA VAL A 195 26.88 46.16 2.63
C VAL A 195 25.89 45.59 3.67
N CYS A 196 26.25 45.65 4.96
CA CYS A 196 25.24 45.79 6.03
C CYS A 196 25.13 47.25 6.46
N SER A 197 23.94 47.83 6.32
CA SER A 197 23.55 49.05 7.03
C SER A 197 22.18 48.78 7.67
N ALA A 198 22.18 48.43 8.95
CA ALA A 198 20.95 48.22 9.72
C ALA A 198 20.64 49.50 10.51
N ARG A 199 19.45 50.09 10.30
CA ARG A 199 18.82 51.02 11.25
C ARG A 199 17.73 50.24 12.00
N VAL A 200 17.79 50.26 13.32
CA VAL A 200 16.78 49.70 14.23
C VAL A 200 16.03 50.87 14.87
N ASP A 201 14.71 50.91 14.74
CA ASP A 201 13.84 51.80 15.51
C ASP A 201 12.93 50.93 16.39
N VAL A 202 12.91 51.21 17.70
CA VAL A 202 12.26 50.37 18.72
C VAL A 202 11.10 51.13 19.34
N ARG A 203 9.87 50.59 19.28
CA ARG A 203 8.79 50.89 20.24
C ARG A 203 8.00 49.64 20.64
N SER A 204 8.37 49.13 21.82
CA SER A 204 7.56 48.54 22.90
C SER A 204 6.37 47.61 22.63
N GLY A 205 6.45 46.37 23.16
CA GLY A 205 5.33 45.69 23.85
C GLY A 205 5.06 44.23 23.44
N ASP A 206 5.50 43.29 24.28
CA ASP A 206 5.00 41.91 24.49
C ASP A 206 5.45 40.72 23.61
N LEU A 207 6.50 40.05 24.13
CA LEU A 207 6.81 38.61 24.25
C LEU A 207 6.09 37.56 23.36
N TYR A 208 6.75 37.12 22.28
CA TYR A 208 7.12 35.72 21.93
C TYR A 208 8.12 35.79 20.76
N TRP A 209 9.31 35.20 20.92
CA TRP A 209 10.40 35.29 19.94
C TRP A 209 10.33 34.17 18.89
N LEU A 210 9.93 34.51 17.66
CA LEU A 210 10.35 33.82 16.44
C LEU A 210 11.19 34.82 15.63
N ALA A 211 12.50 34.68 15.67
CA ALA A 211 13.38 35.41 14.76
C ALA A 211 13.34 34.71 13.40
N PHE A 212 12.46 35.16 12.50
CA PHE A 212 12.64 34.88 11.07
C PHE A 212 13.75 35.79 10.56
N LEU A 213 14.95 35.24 10.37
CA LEU A 213 15.96 35.86 9.52
C LEU A 213 15.53 35.63 8.07
N HIS A 214 14.84 36.61 7.48
CA HIS A 214 14.61 36.61 6.04
C HIS A 214 15.94 36.92 5.33
N LEU A 215 16.55 35.90 4.74
CA LEU A 215 17.62 36.08 3.75
C LEU A 215 17.04 36.92 2.61
N SER A 216 17.51 38.16 2.47
CA SER A 216 17.01 39.09 1.47
C SER A 216 17.96 39.07 0.27
N CYS A 217 17.61 38.28 -0.74
CA CYS A 217 18.37 38.19 -1.99
C CYS A 217 18.26 39.50 -2.82
N SER A 218 19.24 39.75 -3.68
CA SER A 218 19.23 40.87 -4.64
C SER A 218 18.05 40.75 -5.61
N ARG A 219 17.64 41.85 -6.27
CA ARG A 219 16.44 41.91 -7.16
C ARG A 219 16.45 40.94 -8.36
N THR A 220 17.55 40.25 -8.62
CA THR A 220 17.72 39.30 -9.73
C THR A 220 17.95 37.85 -9.26
N HIS A 221 17.90 37.60 -7.95
CA HIS A 221 18.15 36.28 -7.36
C HIS A 221 16.98 35.87 -6.46
N VAL A 222 16.59 34.60 -6.53
CA VAL A 222 15.48 34.00 -5.79
C VAL A 222 16.04 33.13 -4.66
N PRO A 223 15.53 33.23 -3.42
CA PRO A 223 15.97 32.38 -2.32
C PRO A 223 15.49 30.94 -2.51
N CYS A 224 16.36 29.95 -2.27
CA CYS A 224 15.97 28.54 -2.19
C CYS A 224 15.02 28.32 -1.00
N ARG A 225 14.13 27.32 -1.10
CA ARG A 225 13.05 27.10 -0.12
C ARG A 225 13.57 26.70 1.26
N ASP A 226 14.70 26.01 1.32
CA ASP A 226 15.42 25.66 2.54
C ASP A 226 16.19 26.83 3.20
N GLY A 227 16.31 27.98 2.51
CA GLY A 227 17.03 29.16 2.97
C GLY A 227 18.56 29.03 2.91
N THR A 228 19.11 28.03 2.21
CA THR A 228 20.55 27.76 2.17
C THR A 228 21.32 28.59 1.13
N GLY A 229 20.64 29.26 0.20
CA GLY A 229 21.26 30.08 -0.84
C GLY A 229 20.29 30.94 -1.65
N CYS A 230 20.83 31.73 -2.57
CA CYS A 230 20.05 32.50 -3.57
C CYS A 230 20.51 32.07 -4.97
N VAL A 231 19.60 31.59 -5.81
CA VAL A 231 19.85 31.23 -7.22
C VAL A 231 19.48 32.40 -8.14
N ALA A 232 20.19 32.60 -9.24
CA ALA A 232 19.81 33.63 -10.21
C ALA A 232 18.52 33.20 -10.93
N GLN A 233 17.70 34.15 -11.32
CA GLN A 233 16.39 33.88 -11.93
C GLN A 233 16.45 33.09 -13.26
N GLU A 234 17.63 32.99 -13.87
CA GLU A 234 17.89 32.20 -15.09
C GLU A 234 18.12 30.70 -14.81
N TYR A 235 18.50 30.32 -13.58
CA TYR A 235 18.70 28.94 -13.13
C TYR A 235 17.49 28.44 -12.34
N LEU A 236 16.31 28.74 -12.86
CA LEU A 236 15.04 28.40 -12.23
C LEU A 236 14.18 27.75 -13.30
N CYS A 237 13.89 26.46 -13.15
CA CYS A 237 13.20 25.66 -14.16
C CYS A 237 13.99 25.48 -15.46
N ASP A 238 15.33 25.46 -15.38
CA ASP A 238 16.21 25.22 -16.51
C ASP A 238 16.57 23.73 -16.68
N GLY A 239 16.11 22.89 -15.74
CA GLY A 239 16.27 21.45 -15.76
C GLY A 239 17.58 20.96 -15.12
N GLU A 240 18.39 21.87 -14.58
CA GLU A 240 19.52 21.54 -13.71
C GLU A 240 19.16 21.81 -12.24
N LYS A 241 19.86 21.16 -11.30
CA LYS A 241 19.60 21.29 -9.87
C LYS A 241 20.61 22.26 -9.27
N ASP A 242 20.25 23.54 -9.22
CA ASP A 242 21.06 24.65 -8.73
C ASP A 242 20.78 24.98 -7.25
N CYS A 243 19.56 24.72 -6.74
CA CYS A 243 19.33 24.68 -5.29
C CYS A 243 19.66 23.30 -4.72
N ALA A 244 20.32 23.26 -3.56
CA ALA A 244 20.69 22.01 -2.89
C ALA A 244 19.47 21.12 -2.55
N ASP A 245 18.32 21.72 -2.29
CA ASP A 245 17.03 21.07 -2.04
C ASP A 245 16.22 20.79 -3.32
N GLY A 246 16.66 21.26 -4.49
CA GLY A 246 15.96 21.15 -5.77
C GLY A 246 14.69 22.00 -5.86
N SER A 247 14.59 23.04 -5.03
CA SER A 247 13.41 23.93 -4.98
C SER A 247 13.31 24.90 -6.15
N ASP A 248 14.40 25.12 -6.86
CA ASP A 248 14.50 25.81 -8.14
C ASP A 248 13.75 25.06 -9.27
N GLU A 249 13.66 23.73 -9.17
CA GLU A 249 12.94 22.88 -10.13
C GLU A 249 11.56 22.40 -9.62
N ASP A 250 11.18 22.75 -8.39
CA ASP A 250 9.89 22.39 -7.79
C ASP A 250 8.82 23.46 -8.07
N GLY A 251 7.76 23.08 -8.78
CA GLY A 251 6.65 24.00 -9.10
C GLY A 251 6.79 24.77 -10.42
N CYS A 252 7.61 24.29 -11.35
CA CYS A 252 7.77 24.90 -12.69
C CYS A 252 6.48 24.99 -13.51
N SER A 253 5.50 24.12 -13.24
CA SER A 253 4.13 24.21 -13.80
C SER A 253 3.32 25.44 -13.31
N GLN A 254 3.75 26.08 -12.23
CA GLN A 254 3.14 27.30 -11.65
C GLN A 254 4.00 28.55 -11.88
N LEU A 255 5.23 28.40 -12.34
CA LEU A 255 6.17 29.48 -12.68
C LEU A 255 6.15 29.87 -14.17
N CYS A 256 5.32 29.24 -14.99
CA CYS A 256 5.02 29.64 -16.38
C CYS A 256 4.38 31.03 -16.56
N ASN A 257 4.41 31.87 -15.51
CA ASN A 257 3.91 33.24 -15.48
C ASN A 257 4.99 34.27 -15.10
N THR A 258 6.28 33.92 -15.13
CA THR A 258 7.38 34.90 -15.06
C THR A 258 7.91 35.24 -16.47
N PRO A 259 8.41 36.46 -16.70
CA PRO A 259 8.86 36.88 -18.02
C PRO A 259 10.16 36.14 -18.38
N GLY A 260 10.07 35.10 -19.21
CA GLY A 260 11.25 34.38 -19.72
C GLY A 260 11.02 32.92 -20.12
N HIS A 261 10.06 32.21 -19.50
CA HIS A 261 9.75 30.82 -19.84
C HIS A 261 8.26 30.62 -20.18
N PRO A 262 7.92 30.53 -21.47
CA PRO A 262 6.57 30.21 -21.89
C PRO A 262 6.24 28.73 -21.68
N ALA A 263 5.03 28.48 -21.18
CA ALA A 263 4.44 27.15 -21.15
C ALA A 263 4.50 26.52 -22.57
N PRO A 264 4.81 25.22 -22.69
CA PRO A 264 4.65 24.54 -23.97
C PRO A 264 3.18 24.64 -24.40
N CYS A 265 2.94 25.19 -25.60
CA CYS A 265 1.61 25.37 -26.15
C CYS A 265 0.85 24.04 -26.19
N GLN A 266 -0.47 24.08 -25.98
CA GLN A 266 -1.28 22.86 -26.06
C GLN A 266 -1.17 22.25 -27.47
N SER A 267 -1.44 20.94 -27.59
CA SER A 267 -1.26 20.16 -28.85
C SER A 267 -1.93 20.77 -30.09
N ASN A 268 -2.81 21.76 -29.92
CA ASN A 268 -3.65 22.37 -30.95
C ASN A 268 -3.44 23.90 -31.10
N GLU A 269 -2.35 24.45 -30.57
CA GLU A 269 -2.00 25.88 -30.63
C GLU A 269 -0.66 26.11 -31.34
N TYR A 270 -0.52 27.24 -32.03
CA TYR A 270 0.71 27.64 -32.69
C TYR A 270 1.62 28.41 -31.72
N PRO A 271 2.86 27.96 -31.49
CA PRO A 271 3.80 28.69 -30.64
C PRO A 271 4.38 29.89 -31.37
N CYS A 272 4.16 31.09 -30.85
CA CYS A 272 4.91 32.29 -31.27
C CYS A 272 6.35 32.22 -30.74
N GLY A 273 7.29 32.89 -31.42
CA GLY A 273 8.72 32.87 -31.05
C GLY A 273 9.07 33.47 -29.69
N LEU A 274 8.17 34.27 -29.10
CA LEU A 274 8.28 34.82 -27.74
C LEU A 274 7.37 34.09 -26.72
N GLY A 275 6.82 32.94 -27.08
CA GLY A 275 6.17 32.07 -26.11
C GLY A 275 4.66 32.25 -25.87
N SER A 276 4.01 33.11 -26.65
CA SER A 276 2.55 33.16 -26.68
C SER A 276 1.99 32.07 -27.60
N CYS A 277 0.88 31.46 -27.22
CA CYS A 277 0.21 30.42 -28.02
C CYS A 277 -1.00 31.01 -28.74
N LEU A 278 -1.09 30.81 -30.06
CA LEU A 278 -2.20 31.28 -30.89
C LEU A 278 -3.10 30.14 -31.34
N ASN A 279 -4.38 30.43 -31.49
CA ASN A 279 -5.33 29.51 -32.12
C ASN A 279 -5.01 29.34 -33.61
N ALA A 280 -5.21 28.15 -34.17
CA ALA A 280 -4.99 27.87 -35.60
C ALA A 280 -5.72 28.84 -36.57
N SER A 281 -6.84 29.45 -36.14
CA SER A 281 -7.57 30.46 -36.92
C SER A 281 -6.91 31.84 -36.97
N LEU A 282 -5.94 32.11 -36.09
CA LEU A 282 -5.20 33.35 -36.01
C LEU A 282 -3.82 33.27 -36.69
N VAL A 283 -3.48 32.12 -37.28
CA VAL A 283 -2.20 31.91 -37.96
C VAL A 283 -2.39 32.16 -39.45
N CYS A 284 -1.51 32.97 -40.06
CA CYS A 284 -1.58 33.36 -41.47
C CYS A 284 -2.96 33.94 -41.89
N ASN A 285 -3.61 34.71 -41.01
CA ASN A 285 -4.88 35.38 -41.25
C ASN A 285 -4.72 36.80 -41.85
N GLY A 286 -3.50 37.24 -42.12
CA GLY A 286 -3.16 38.56 -42.65
C GLY A 286 -3.04 39.65 -41.58
N ARG A 287 -3.03 39.29 -40.29
CA ARG A 287 -2.85 40.20 -39.15
C ARG A 287 -1.73 39.70 -38.26
N GLN A 288 -0.91 40.61 -37.78
CA GLN A 288 0.15 40.30 -36.84
C GLN A 288 -0.47 40.10 -35.44
N ASP A 289 -0.81 38.85 -35.13
CA ASP A 289 -1.36 38.42 -33.84
C ASP A 289 -0.25 37.93 -32.89
N CYS A 290 0.89 37.43 -33.42
CA CYS A 290 2.10 37.24 -32.60
C CYS A 290 2.84 38.58 -32.41
N ALA A 291 3.37 38.81 -31.21
CA ALA A 291 4.14 40.02 -30.88
C ALA A 291 5.41 40.21 -31.75
N ASP A 292 5.99 39.10 -32.22
CA ASP A 292 7.14 39.07 -33.12
C ASP A 292 6.75 38.93 -34.60
N GLY A 293 5.45 38.78 -34.92
CA GLY A 293 4.95 38.52 -36.28
C GLY A 293 5.32 37.14 -36.83
N SER A 294 5.65 36.20 -35.96
CA SER A 294 6.00 34.82 -36.33
C SER A 294 4.82 33.99 -36.85
N ASP A 295 3.61 34.53 -36.87
CA ASP A 295 2.37 33.96 -37.37
C ASP A 295 2.07 34.25 -38.85
N GLU A 296 2.63 35.33 -39.42
CA GLU A 296 2.32 35.82 -40.77
C GLU A 296 3.48 35.69 -41.77
N GLY A 297 4.61 35.11 -41.34
CA GLY A 297 5.83 34.94 -42.15
C GLY A 297 5.95 33.60 -42.86
N GLY A 298 7.00 33.42 -43.67
CA GLY A 298 7.39 32.11 -44.22
C GLY A 298 6.43 31.55 -45.27
N ASN A 299 6.03 30.28 -45.11
CA ASN A 299 5.27 29.51 -46.10
C ASN A 299 3.74 29.69 -46.01
N CYS A 300 3.27 30.78 -45.38
CA CYS A 300 1.84 31.11 -45.23
C CYS A 300 1.07 31.21 -46.56
N SER A 301 1.75 31.49 -47.67
CA SER A 301 1.13 31.60 -49.00
C SER A 301 0.79 30.25 -49.65
N VAL A 302 1.19 29.11 -49.05
CA VAL A 302 0.85 27.79 -49.56
C VAL A 302 -0.57 27.42 -49.13
N PRO A 303 -1.54 27.31 -50.07
CA PRO A 303 -2.90 26.95 -49.73
C PRO A 303 -2.94 25.52 -49.19
N CYS A 304 -3.86 25.25 -48.26
CA CYS A 304 -3.99 23.88 -47.77
C CYS A 304 -4.55 22.96 -48.87
N GLN A 305 -3.67 22.12 -49.41
CA GLN A 305 -4.00 21.01 -50.31
C GLN A 305 -3.80 19.64 -49.64
N ARG A 306 -3.54 19.60 -48.33
CA ARG A 306 -3.35 18.36 -47.58
C ARG A 306 -4.69 17.71 -47.23
N SER A 307 -4.79 16.39 -47.36
CA SER A 307 -5.95 15.60 -46.93
C SER A 307 -5.95 15.36 -45.41
N CYS A 308 -6.19 16.42 -44.64
CA CYS A 308 -6.33 16.32 -43.17
C CYS A 308 -7.67 15.67 -42.78
N ALA A 309 -7.69 14.91 -41.67
CA ALA A 309 -8.91 14.26 -41.19
C ALA A 309 -9.99 15.25 -40.69
N HIS A 310 -9.58 16.33 -40.03
CA HIS A 310 -10.48 17.38 -39.53
C HIS A 310 -10.27 18.69 -40.28
N LEU A 311 -9.51 19.63 -39.73
CA LEU A 311 -9.25 20.92 -40.36
C LEU A 311 -7.80 21.03 -40.80
N CYS A 312 -7.57 21.88 -41.79
CA CYS A 312 -6.25 22.25 -42.22
C CYS A 312 -6.11 23.77 -42.23
N TYR A 313 -4.99 24.27 -41.75
CA TYR A 313 -4.69 25.69 -41.74
C TYR A 313 -3.29 25.96 -42.31
N PRO A 314 -3.12 27.09 -43.01
CA PRO A 314 -1.80 27.54 -43.43
C PRO A 314 -0.97 27.91 -42.20
N SER A 315 0.32 27.57 -42.19
CA SER A 315 1.25 28.01 -41.16
C SER A 315 2.57 28.46 -41.78
N PRO A 316 3.37 29.27 -41.07
CA PRO A 316 4.69 29.72 -41.52
C PRO A 316 5.66 28.57 -41.86
N GLN A 317 5.44 27.40 -41.26
CA GLN A 317 6.21 26.17 -41.47
C GLN A 317 5.60 25.25 -42.56
N GLY A 318 4.53 25.69 -43.23
CA GLY A 318 3.75 24.94 -44.22
C GLY A 318 2.36 24.50 -43.70
N PRO A 319 1.48 23.99 -44.57
CA PRO A 319 0.12 23.60 -44.17
C PRO A 319 0.14 22.47 -43.12
N ARG A 320 -0.54 22.71 -41.99
CA ARG A 320 -0.67 21.77 -40.86
C ARG A 320 -2.12 21.36 -40.65
N CYS A 321 -2.30 20.13 -40.16
CA CYS A 321 -3.62 19.61 -39.80
C CYS A 321 -3.94 19.95 -38.34
N TRP A 322 -5.20 20.28 -38.09
CA TRP A 322 -5.76 20.56 -36.78
C TRP A 322 -6.84 19.55 -36.45
N CYS A 323 -6.81 19.04 -35.22
CA CYS A 323 -7.82 18.13 -34.70
C CYS A 323 -8.79 18.87 -33.78
N GLY A 324 -10.08 18.56 -33.90
CA GLY A 324 -11.11 19.12 -33.02
C GLY A 324 -10.88 18.80 -31.53
N PRO A 325 -11.60 19.49 -30.62
CA PRO A 325 -11.59 19.14 -29.20
C PRO A 325 -11.85 17.64 -28.99
N GLY A 326 -11.12 17.01 -28.06
CA GLY A 326 -11.20 15.57 -27.82
C GLY A 326 -10.36 14.70 -28.78
N TYR A 327 -9.59 15.30 -29.69
CA TYR A 327 -8.73 14.57 -30.62
C TYR A 327 -7.30 15.12 -30.64
N ARG A 328 -6.34 14.22 -30.82
CA ARG A 328 -4.91 14.56 -31.01
C ARG A 328 -4.41 14.14 -32.38
N LEU A 329 -3.40 14.86 -32.88
CA LEU A 329 -2.81 14.57 -34.18
C LEU A 329 -1.96 13.30 -34.12
N ALA A 330 -2.25 12.33 -34.98
CA ALA A 330 -1.47 11.09 -35.09
C ALA A 330 -0.05 11.37 -35.60
N ALA A 331 0.88 10.42 -35.40
CA ALA A 331 2.28 10.52 -35.80
C ALA A 331 2.48 10.78 -37.31
N ASN A 332 1.49 10.45 -38.14
CA ASN A 332 1.50 10.73 -39.58
C ASN A 332 1.23 12.22 -39.92
N GLY A 333 0.90 13.05 -38.93
CA GLY A 333 0.63 14.47 -39.09
C GLY A 333 -0.63 14.80 -39.91
N LEU A 334 -1.52 13.82 -40.12
CA LEU A 334 -2.69 13.92 -41.02
C LEU A 334 -3.99 13.43 -40.36
N SER A 335 -3.93 12.32 -39.64
CA SER A 335 -5.09 11.69 -39.00
C SER A 335 -5.30 12.22 -37.59
N CYS A 336 -6.55 12.33 -37.17
CA CYS A 336 -6.91 12.69 -35.80
C CYS A 336 -7.32 11.42 -35.05
N MET A 337 -6.63 11.14 -33.95
CA MET A 337 -6.97 10.04 -33.05
C MET A 337 -7.76 10.60 -31.88
N ASP A 338 -8.82 9.89 -31.53
CA ASP A 338 -9.60 10.15 -30.33
C ASP A 338 -8.69 10.11 -29.09
N ILE A 339 -8.86 11.08 -28.20
CA ILE A 339 -8.19 11.08 -26.90
C ILE A 339 -9.07 10.24 -26.00
N ASP A 340 -8.61 9.04 -25.63
CA ASP A 340 -9.33 8.24 -24.65
C ASP A 340 -9.11 8.84 -23.25
N GLU A 341 -10.01 9.74 -22.84
CA GLU A 341 -9.91 10.46 -21.58
C GLU A 341 -9.98 9.53 -20.36
N CYS A 342 -10.63 8.37 -20.50
CA CYS A 342 -10.71 7.35 -19.47
C CYS A 342 -9.37 6.66 -19.23
N THR A 343 -8.47 6.63 -20.23
CA THR A 343 -7.11 6.10 -20.08
C THR A 343 -6.07 7.17 -19.78
N GLU A 344 -6.17 8.35 -20.40
CA GLU A 344 -5.18 9.43 -20.25
C GLU A 344 -5.30 10.15 -18.90
N TRP A 345 -6.53 10.48 -18.46
CA TRP A 345 -6.77 11.09 -17.15
C TRP A 345 -7.14 10.05 -16.08
N GLY A 346 -7.34 8.79 -16.48
CA GLY A 346 -7.69 7.71 -15.57
C GLY A 346 -8.89 8.07 -14.69
N LYS A 347 -8.73 7.91 -13.37
CA LYS A 347 -9.75 8.21 -12.34
C LYS A 347 -9.95 9.71 -12.07
N GLY A 348 -9.22 10.59 -12.76
CA GLY A 348 -9.47 12.03 -12.73
C GLY A 348 -10.64 12.46 -13.63
N ALA A 349 -11.04 11.63 -14.60
CA ALA A 349 -12.12 11.95 -15.53
C ALA A 349 -13.52 11.75 -14.92
N CYS A 350 -13.74 10.66 -14.18
CA CYS A 350 -15.03 10.33 -13.57
C CYS A 350 -14.85 9.72 -12.18
N SER A 351 -15.78 9.99 -11.25
CA SER A 351 -15.76 9.39 -9.90
C SER A 351 -15.94 7.86 -9.91
N HIS A 352 -16.79 7.34 -10.82
CA HIS A 352 -17.13 5.92 -10.92
C HIS A 352 -16.82 5.37 -12.31
N THR A 353 -17.84 5.22 -13.16
CA THR A 353 -17.68 4.62 -14.50
C THR A 353 -17.39 5.71 -15.51
N CYS A 354 -16.36 5.52 -16.33
CA CYS A 354 -16.02 6.38 -17.46
C CYS A 354 -16.29 5.64 -18.76
N LEU A 355 -17.04 6.26 -19.68
CA LEU A 355 -17.32 5.74 -21.01
C LEU A 355 -16.74 6.70 -22.03
N ASN A 356 -15.66 6.28 -22.70
CA ASN A 356 -15.06 7.03 -23.80
C ASN A 356 -15.97 6.97 -25.04
N ALA A 357 -16.15 8.10 -25.72
CA ALA A 357 -16.82 8.20 -27.00
C ALA A 357 -15.99 9.09 -27.96
N PRO A 358 -16.11 8.94 -29.28
CA PRO A 358 -15.30 9.73 -30.20
C PRO A 358 -15.48 11.25 -29.99
N GLY A 359 -14.44 11.92 -29.50
CA GLY A 359 -14.36 13.36 -29.24
C GLY A 359 -14.89 13.82 -27.89
N SER A 360 -15.31 12.90 -27.01
CA SER A 360 -15.84 13.22 -25.69
C SER A 360 -16.01 11.98 -24.83
N TYR A 361 -16.07 12.13 -23.51
CA TYR A 361 -16.42 11.05 -22.60
C TYR A 361 -17.69 11.36 -21.80
N SER A 362 -18.29 10.33 -21.22
CA SER A 362 -19.43 10.47 -20.30
C SER A 362 -19.22 9.66 -19.03
N CYS A 363 -19.66 10.22 -17.90
CA CYS A 363 -19.55 9.57 -16.60
C CYS A 363 -20.88 8.90 -16.21
N GLY A 364 -20.79 7.67 -15.70
CA GLY A 364 -21.90 6.91 -15.16
C GLY A 364 -21.71 6.62 -13.66
N CYS A 365 -22.82 6.60 -12.91
CA CYS A 365 -22.82 6.27 -11.49
C CYS A 365 -23.43 4.89 -11.23
N LEU A 366 -22.90 4.19 -10.22
CA LEU A 366 -23.47 2.92 -9.76
C LEU A 366 -24.85 3.11 -9.10
N PRO A 367 -25.67 2.04 -9.02
CA PRO A 367 -26.96 2.11 -8.33
C PRO A 367 -26.83 2.65 -6.90
N GLY A 368 -27.67 3.63 -6.55
CA GLY A 368 -27.62 4.32 -5.25
C GLY A 368 -26.76 5.60 -5.23
N TYR A 369 -26.19 5.99 -6.38
CA TYR A 369 -25.48 7.25 -6.57
C TYR A 369 -26.10 8.08 -7.68
N LEU A 370 -26.05 9.40 -7.55
CA LEU A 370 -26.48 10.37 -8.56
C LEU A 370 -25.29 11.17 -9.06
N LEU A 371 -25.28 11.43 -10.37
CA LEU A 371 -24.30 12.30 -11.00
C LEU A 371 -24.62 13.76 -10.65
N GLU A 372 -23.63 14.46 -10.11
CA GLU A 372 -23.72 15.87 -9.78
C GLU A 372 -23.82 16.72 -11.08
N PRO A 373 -24.27 17.98 -10.98
CA PRO A 373 -24.37 18.88 -12.14
C PRO A 373 -23.05 19.16 -12.85
N ASP A 374 -21.92 18.81 -12.23
CA ASP A 374 -20.60 18.89 -12.85
C ASP A 374 -20.39 17.83 -13.95
N GLY A 375 -21.21 16.79 -14.01
CA GLY A 375 -21.09 15.71 -14.98
C GLY A 375 -19.98 14.69 -14.68
N HIS A 376 -19.27 14.82 -13.54
CA HIS A 376 -18.10 14.01 -13.18
C HIS A 376 -18.22 13.33 -11.81
N THR A 377 -18.91 13.95 -10.86
CA THR A 377 -18.93 13.52 -9.47
C THR A 377 -20.17 12.69 -9.15
N CYS A 378 -19.98 11.50 -8.56
CA CYS A 378 -21.09 10.65 -8.12
C CYS A 378 -21.25 10.74 -6.60
N LYS A 379 -22.40 11.21 -6.12
CA LYS A 379 -22.72 11.27 -4.68
C LYS A 379 -23.83 10.32 -4.28
N LEU A 380 -23.80 9.87 -3.03
CA LEU A 380 -24.79 8.95 -2.49
C LEU A 380 -26.19 9.57 -2.45
N THR A 381 -27.19 8.87 -3.00
CA THR A 381 -28.61 9.25 -2.90
C THR A 381 -29.25 8.66 -1.65
N GLY A 382 -29.79 9.51 -0.77
CA GLY A 382 -30.53 9.10 0.42
C GLY A 382 -30.07 9.81 1.70
N PRO A 383 -30.43 9.27 2.88
CA PRO A 383 -29.91 9.71 4.18
C PRO A 383 -28.39 9.88 4.23
N GLU A 384 -27.91 10.68 5.18
CA GLU A 384 -26.50 10.99 5.31
C GLU A 384 -25.64 9.74 5.61
N PRO A 385 -24.45 9.61 4.99
CA PRO A 385 -23.52 8.56 5.33
C PRO A 385 -22.94 8.83 6.72
N LYS A 386 -22.88 7.76 7.51
CA LYS A 386 -22.38 7.76 8.89
C LYS A 386 -21.07 6.99 8.96
N LEU A 387 -20.16 7.44 9.81
CA LEU A 387 -18.90 6.78 10.12
C LEU A 387 -19.00 6.25 11.55
N LEU A 388 -18.87 4.93 11.73
CA LEU A 388 -18.80 4.30 13.03
C LEU A 388 -17.35 4.22 13.49
N VAL A 389 -17.08 4.70 14.70
CA VAL A 389 -15.74 4.77 15.28
C VAL A 389 -15.77 4.16 16.67
N ALA A 390 -14.97 3.12 16.91
CA ALA A 390 -14.73 2.63 18.27
C ALA A 390 -13.67 3.49 18.97
N VAL A 391 -14.04 4.04 20.12
CA VAL A 391 -13.17 4.83 21.00
C VAL A 391 -13.32 4.30 22.42
N GLN A 392 -12.28 3.63 22.93
CA GLN A 392 -12.31 2.97 24.24
C GLN A 392 -13.54 2.07 24.43
N SER A 393 -14.43 2.39 25.38
CA SER A 393 -15.65 1.63 25.71
C SER A 393 -16.90 2.12 24.95
N GLU A 394 -16.74 2.94 23.92
CA GLU A 394 -17.85 3.55 23.19
C GLU A 394 -17.70 3.36 21.68
N VAL A 395 -18.83 3.29 20.98
CA VAL A 395 -18.89 3.44 19.53
C VAL A 395 -19.68 4.69 19.21
N LEU A 396 -19.04 5.57 18.45
CA LEU A 396 -19.60 6.82 17.98
C LEU A 396 -20.06 6.67 16.54
N SER A 397 -21.21 7.25 16.22
CA SER A 397 -21.69 7.50 14.88
C SER A 397 -21.47 8.96 14.54
N PHE A 398 -20.70 9.22 13.50
CA PHE A 398 -20.40 10.55 12.98
C PHE A 398 -21.05 10.75 11.61
N GLY A 399 -21.95 11.72 11.46
CA GLY A 399 -22.54 12.08 10.17
C GLY A 399 -21.52 12.82 9.29
N LEU A 400 -21.12 12.23 8.17
CA LEU A 400 -20.06 12.80 7.31
C LEU A 400 -20.44 14.13 6.65
N ARG A 401 -21.75 14.41 6.52
CA ARG A 401 -22.27 15.67 5.95
C ARG A 401 -22.68 16.68 7.02
N SER A 402 -23.41 16.24 8.05
CA SER A 402 -23.89 17.12 9.12
C SER A 402 -22.82 17.44 10.17
N GLY A 403 -21.79 16.61 10.31
CA GLY A 403 -20.87 16.63 11.44
C GLY A 403 -21.53 16.25 12.77
N HIS A 404 -22.74 15.66 12.74
CA HIS A 404 -23.45 15.28 13.95
C HIS A 404 -22.83 14.04 14.59
N GLU A 405 -22.63 14.09 15.91
CA GLU A 405 -22.01 13.02 16.69
C GLU A 405 -23.03 12.38 17.63
N GLU A 406 -23.14 11.06 17.58
CA GLU A 406 -24.08 10.27 18.38
C GLU A 406 -23.40 9.04 18.97
N VAL A 407 -23.59 8.77 20.27
CA VAL A 407 -23.10 7.53 20.90
C VAL A 407 -24.09 6.41 20.62
N VAL A 408 -23.70 5.40 19.85
CA VAL A 408 -24.60 4.28 19.45
C VAL A 408 -24.41 3.03 20.31
N LEU A 409 -23.23 2.87 20.92
CA LEU A 409 -22.92 1.79 21.85
C LEU A 409 -22.06 2.35 22.96
N ALA A 410 -22.42 2.02 24.20
CA ALA A 410 -21.56 2.14 25.37
C ALA A 410 -21.46 0.77 26.06
N THR A 411 -20.23 0.35 26.34
CA THR A 411 -19.91 -0.82 27.16
C THR A 411 -19.48 -0.37 28.56
N ASP A 412 -19.20 -1.34 29.45
CA ASP A 412 -18.62 -1.04 30.76
C ASP A 412 -17.24 -0.38 30.59
N LYS A 413 -16.85 0.51 31.51
CA LYS A 413 -15.66 1.37 31.39
C LYS A 413 -14.34 0.62 31.13
N ASP A 414 -14.23 -0.63 31.55
CA ASP A 414 -13.02 -1.45 31.38
C ASP A 414 -13.06 -2.32 30.10
N ARG A 415 -14.15 -2.25 29.32
CA ARG A 415 -14.38 -3.14 28.17
C ARG A 415 -14.18 -2.39 26.87
N VAL A 416 -12.94 -2.38 26.40
CA VAL A 416 -12.56 -1.73 25.15
C VAL A 416 -13.20 -2.43 23.95
N VAL A 417 -13.80 -1.62 23.08
CA VAL A 417 -14.26 -2.00 21.75
C VAL A 417 -13.06 -1.88 20.82
N PHE A 418 -12.57 -3.01 20.30
CA PHE A 418 -11.35 -3.03 19.49
C PHE A 418 -11.67 -2.98 18.00
N SER A 419 -11.93 -4.12 17.38
CA SER A 419 -12.43 -4.19 16.00
C SER A 419 -13.96 -4.16 15.98
N LEU A 420 -14.56 -3.57 14.95
CA LEU A 420 -16.02 -3.49 14.79
C LEU A 420 -16.42 -3.69 13.33
N ASP A 421 -17.58 -4.30 13.11
CA ASP A 421 -18.25 -4.32 11.81
C ASP A 421 -19.78 -4.36 11.99
N TYR A 422 -20.52 -4.08 10.92
CA TYR A 422 -21.95 -3.83 10.95
C TYR A 422 -22.73 -4.75 10.00
N ASP A 423 -23.79 -5.35 10.53
CA ASP A 423 -24.77 -6.08 9.75
C ASP A 423 -25.91 -5.16 9.29
N LEU A 424 -25.97 -4.96 7.98
CA LEU A 424 -26.95 -4.13 7.28
C LEU A 424 -28.38 -4.67 7.35
N VAL A 425 -28.56 -5.99 7.46
CA VAL A 425 -29.89 -6.61 7.35
C VAL A 425 -30.63 -6.54 8.68
N GLU A 426 -29.98 -6.94 9.77
CA GLU A 426 -30.59 -6.94 11.12
C GLU A 426 -30.25 -5.70 11.94
N ARG A 427 -29.46 -4.76 11.39
CA ARG A 427 -29.01 -3.53 12.07
C ARG A 427 -28.29 -3.83 13.38
N LYS A 428 -27.32 -4.74 13.33
CA LYS A 428 -26.51 -5.18 14.47
C LYS A 428 -25.07 -4.73 14.33
N ILE A 429 -24.48 -4.22 15.40
CA ILE A 429 -23.04 -3.96 15.49
C ILE A 429 -22.40 -5.17 16.14
N PHE A 430 -21.35 -5.68 15.52
CA PHE A 430 -20.46 -6.69 16.08
C PHE A 430 -19.15 -6.04 16.47
N TRP A 431 -18.55 -6.50 17.57
CA TRP A 431 -17.24 -6.03 17.98
C TRP A 431 -16.44 -7.08 18.74
N MET A 432 -15.13 -6.92 18.69
CA MET A 432 -14.19 -7.68 19.49
C MET A 432 -14.03 -7.04 20.88
N ASP A 433 -14.32 -7.79 21.94
CA ASP A 433 -14.06 -7.40 23.32
C ASP A 433 -12.81 -8.10 23.86
N LEU A 434 -11.71 -7.36 23.93
CA LEU A 434 -10.43 -7.88 24.39
C LEU A 434 -10.42 -8.26 25.87
N ALA A 435 -11.29 -7.68 26.70
CA ALA A 435 -11.33 -7.98 28.13
C ALA A 435 -11.94 -9.36 28.43
N THR A 436 -12.84 -9.83 27.55
CA THR A 436 -13.51 -11.14 27.71
C THR A 436 -13.16 -12.14 26.62
N GLU A 437 -12.26 -11.76 25.72
CA GLU A 437 -11.86 -12.55 24.55
C GLU A 437 -13.09 -13.12 23.84
N SER A 438 -14.03 -12.23 23.51
CA SER A 438 -15.28 -12.63 22.86
C SER A 438 -15.72 -11.64 21.78
N ILE A 439 -16.32 -12.19 20.72
CA ILE A 439 -17.03 -11.41 19.71
C ILE A 439 -18.43 -11.18 20.23
N ARG A 440 -18.81 -9.91 20.43
CA ARG A 440 -20.10 -9.49 20.98
C ARG A 440 -20.93 -8.77 19.93
N TRP A 441 -22.23 -8.68 20.20
CA TRP A 441 -23.17 -8.01 19.32
C TRP A 441 -24.20 -7.17 20.09
N GLN A 442 -24.70 -6.13 19.44
CA GLN A 442 -25.82 -5.31 19.90
C GLN A 442 -26.75 -5.03 18.73
N ASP A 443 -28.04 -5.23 18.96
CA ASP A 443 -29.11 -4.80 18.07
C ASP A 443 -29.40 -3.32 18.29
N LEU A 444 -29.28 -2.50 17.24
CA LEU A 444 -29.44 -1.05 17.34
C LEU A 444 -30.90 -0.61 17.51
N ASN A 445 -31.87 -1.45 17.17
CA ASN A 445 -33.28 -1.11 17.29
C ASN A 445 -33.82 -1.39 18.70
N SER A 446 -33.43 -2.54 19.26
CA SER A 446 -33.92 -3.03 20.55
C SER A 446 -32.96 -2.80 21.71
N GLY A 447 -31.69 -2.47 21.44
CA GLY A 447 -30.63 -2.33 22.43
C GLY A 447 -30.20 -3.67 23.07
N LYS A 448 -30.73 -4.81 22.60
CA LYS A 448 -30.35 -6.14 23.10
C LYS A 448 -28.90 -6.42 22.77
N LYS A 449 -28.17 -6.94 23.76
CA LYS A 449 -26.75 -7.31 23.62
C LYS A 449 -26.58 -8.81 23.83
N GLY A 450 -25.55 -9.38 23.22
CA GLY A 450 -25.19 -10.78 23.41
C GLY A 450 -23.73 -11.05 23.06
N THR A 451 -23.31 -12.29 23.28
CA THR A 451 -22.02 -12.80 22.84
C THR A 451 -22.26 -13.79 21.70
N LEU A 452 -21.53 -13.63 20.61
CA LEU A 452 -21.53 -14.53 19.47
C LEU A 452 -20.53 -15.67 19.70
N VAL A 453 -19.25 -15.35 19.89
CA VAL A 453 -18.18 -16.34 20.08
C VAL A 453 -17.39 -15.99 21.34
N LYS A 454 -17.01 -17.00 22.14
CA LYS A 454 -16.19 -16.86 23.35
C LYS A 454 -14.83 -17.55 23.18
N GLY A 455 -13.81 -17.06 23.89
CA GLY A 455 -12.47 -17.64 23.88
C GLY A 455 -11.73 -17.38 22.57
N VAL A 456 -12.00 -16.24 21.93
CA VAL A 456 -11.36 -15.85 20.67
C VAL A 456 -10.75 -14.47 20.83
N ARG A 457 -9.60 -14.26 20.20
CA ARG A 457 -8.95 -12.95 20.13
C ARG A 457 -8.60 -12.70 18.67
N SER A 458 -9.04 -11.57 18.14
CA SER A 458 -8.77 -11.17 16.77
C SER A 458 -8.49 -9.68 16.71
N ASP A 459 -7.60 -9.28 15.79
CA ASP A 459 -7.37 -7.88 15.47
C ASP A 459 -8.40 -7.31 14.49
N CYS A 460 -9.08 -8.19 13.73
CA CYS A 460 -10.08 -7.81 12.74
C CYS A 460 -11.29 -8.74 12.69
N ILE A 461 -12.48 -8.17 12.51
CA ILE A 461 -13.70 -8.92 12.19
C ILE A 461 -14.30 -8.33 10.92
N ALA A 462 -14.94 -9.18 10.11
CA ALA A 462 -15.64 -8.76 8.91
C ALA A 462 -16.96 -9.54 8.75
N VAL A 463 -18.03 -8.82 8.45
CA VAL A 463 -19.39 -9.34 8.37
C VAL A 463 -19.80 -9.50 6.91
N ASP A 464 -20.17 -10.72 6.55
CA ASP A 464 -20.90 -11.01 5.33
C ASP A 464 -22.39 -10.83 5.57
N TRP A 465 -22.87 -9.61 5.34
CA TRP A 465 -24.29 -9.27 5.49
C TRP A 465 -25.20 -10.04 4.52
N LEU A 466 -24.67 -10.55 3.40
CA LEU A 466 -25.42 -11.21 2.34
C LEU A 466 -25.54 -12.72 2.58
N GLY A 467 -24.43 -13.40 2.83
CA GLY A 467 -24.36 -14.82 3.17
C GLY A 467 -24.68 -15.12 4.64
N ARG A 468 -24.83 -14.08 5.47
CA ARG A 468 -25.14 -14.19 6.91
C ARG A 468 -24.03 -14.90 7.69
N ASN A 469 -22.77 -14.52 7.44
CA ASN A 469 -21.61 -15.08 8.11
C ASN A 469 -20.74 -13.97 8.73
N LEU A 470 -19.92 -14.31 9.73
CA LEU A 470 -18.91 -13.44 10.32
C LEU A 470 -17.56 -14.13 10.24
N TYR A 471 -16.56 -13.40 9.75
CA TYR A 471 -15.19 -13.84 9.58
C TYR A 471 -14.26 -13.07 10.52
N TRP A 472 -13.20 -13.72 10.97
CA TRP A 472 -12.14 -13.08 11.74
C TRP A 472 -10.79 -13.78 11.50
N THR A 473 -9.72 -13.07 11.82
CA THR A 473 -8.36 -13.59 11.73
C THR A 473 -7.85 -14.05 13.09
N ASP A 474 -7.05 -15.10 13.10
CA ASP A 474 -6.20 -15.44 14.25
C ASP A 474 -4.75 -15.18 13.85
N GLY A 475 -4.19 -14.10 14.40
CA GLY A 475 -2.83 -13.67 14.12
C GLY A 475 -1.76 -14.62 14.68
N VAL A 476 -2.08 -15.41 15.71
CA VAL A 476 -1.15 -16.31 16.39
C VAL A 476 -1.14 -17.68 15.72
N ALA A 477 -2.33 -18.23 15.44
CA ALA A 477 -2.47 -19.50 14.74
C ALA A 477 -2.22 -19.36 13.22
N GLY A 478 -2.28 -18.13 12.70
CA GLY A 478 -2.20 -17.88 11.26
C GLY A 478 -3.40 -18.53 10.56
N GLN A 479 -4.62 -18.17 10.99
CA GLN A 479 -5.86 -18.74 10.46
C GLN A 479 -6.91 -17.67 10.12
N VAL A 480 -7.84 -18.02 9.24
CA VAL A 480 -9.10 -17.28 9.03
C VAL A 480 -10.25 -18.18 9.42
N LEU A 481 -11.12 -17.71 10.31
CA LEU A 481 -12.24 -18.47 10.83
C LEU A 481 -13.56 -17.81 10.44
N ALA A 482 -14.62 -18.61 10.36
CA ALA A 482 -15.96 -18.14 10.07
C ALA A 482 -17.03 -18.80 10.93
N THR A 483 -18.11 -18.07 11.19
CA THR A 483 -19.31 -18.58 11.86
C THR A 483 -20.57 -17.96 11.26
N ARG A 484 -21.72 -18.62 11.49
CA ARG A 484 -23.01 -18.17 10.96
C ARG A 484 -23.68 -17.15 11.88
N LEU A 485 -24.24 -16.11 11.29
CA LEU A 485 -25.07 -15.13 11.98
C LEU A 485 -26.47 -15.72 12.26
N GLY A 486 -26.97 -15.53 13.48
CA GLY A 486 -28.34 -15.89 13.86
C GLY A 486 -28.55 -17.33 14.33
N ALA A 487 -27.51 -18.17 14.44
CA ALA A 487 -27.63 -19.47 15.11
C ALA A 487 -27.96 -19.26 16.60
N ALA A 488 -29.00 -19.94 17.11
CA ALA A 488 -29.37 -19.89 18.52
C ALA A 488 -28.38 -20.76 19.32
N TRP A 489 -27.57 -20.12 20.16
CA TRP A 489 -26.46 -20.76 20.86
C TRP A 489 -26.95 -21.63 22.04
N GLN A 490 -27.18 -22.91 21.79
CA GLN A 490 -27.30 -23.97 22.80
C GLN A 490 -25.98 -24.75 22.96
N GLY A 491 -24.87 -24.03 23.23
CA GLY A 491 -23.73 -24.63 23.93
C GLY A 491 -22.61 -25.28 23.12
N ILE A 492 -22.55 -25.16 21.79
CA ILE A 492 -21.37 -25.55 20.99
C ILE A 492 -21.04 -24.44 19.97
N PRO A 493 -19.80 -23.93 19.89
CA PRO A 493 -19.39 -23.10 18.78
C PRO A 493 -19.19 -23.93 17.52
N GLU A 494 -20.10 -23.82 16.55
CA GLU A 494 -19.80 -24.16 15.17
C GLU A 494 -19.18 -22.91 14.50
N TYR A 495 -17.94 -22.61 14.87
CA TYR A 495 -17.06 -21.89 13.97
C TYR A 495 -16.16 -22.89 13.27
N THR A 496 -15.82 -22.59 12.03
CA THR A 496 -14.90 -23.40 11.25
C THR A 496 -13.68 -22.59 10.88
N VAL A 497 -12.55 -23.28 10.76
CA VAL A 497 -11.37 -22.74 10.08
C VAL A 497 -11.67 -22.76 8.58
N VAL A 498 -11.53 -21.61 7.93
CA VAL A 498 -11.71 -21.42 6.48
C VAL A 498 -10.35 -21.45 5.77
N ILE A 499 -9.33 -20.85 6.41
CA ILE A 499 -7.93 -20.93 5.96
C ILE A 499 -7.07 -21.33 7.15
N ASP A 500 -6.19 -22.32 6.95
CA ASP A 500 -5.39 -22.95 8.00
C ASP A 500 -3.87 -22.73 7.82
N GLY A 501 -3.17 -22.46 8.92
CA GLY A 501 -1.73 -22.68 9.19
C GLY A 501 -0.65 -21.97 8.35
N ASP A 502 -1.00 -21.36 7.21
CA ASP A 502 -0.04 -20.80 6.24
C ASP A 502 -0.16 -19.27 6.11
N LEU A 503 -0.65 -18.57 7.14
CA LEU A 503 -0.80 -17.11 7.14
C LEU A 503 0.25 -16.44 8.05
N ASP A 504 0.99 -15.47 7.49
CA ASP A 504 2.08 -14.78 8.20
C ASP A 504 1.57 -13.53 8.95
N GLN A 505 1.02 -13.76 10.14
CA GLN A 505 0.39 -12.73 11.00
C GLN A 505 -0.68 -11.91 10.25
N PRO A 506 -1.85 -12.50 9.94
CA PRO A 506 -2.95 -11.80 9.29
C PRO A 506 -3.52 -10.69 10.20
N HIS A 507 -3.54 -9.44 9.73
CA HIS A 507 -3.91 -8.28 10.55
C HIS A 507 -5.29 -7.70 10.18
N SER A 508 -5.47 -7.21 8.95
CA SER A 508 -6.74 -6.59 8.50
C SER A 508 -7.43 -7.48 7.49
N LEU A 509 -8.75 -7.64 7.61
CA LEU A 509 -9.60 -8.47 6.75
C LEU A 509 -10.77 -7.63 6.21
N VAL A 510 -11.01 -7.68 4.91
CA VAL A 510 -12.14 -7.00 4.24
C VAL A 510 -12.81 -7.94 3.25
N LEU A 511 -14.13 -7.86 3.15
CA LEU A 511 -14.93 -8.77 2.34
C LEU A 511 -15.58 -8.05 1.15
N GLN A 512 -15.77 -8.79 0.06
CA GLN A 512 -16.60 -8.40 -1.07
C GLN A 512 -17.72 -9.43 -1.26
N PRO A 513 -18.81 -9.36 -0.45
CA PRO A 513 -19.86 -10.38 -0.42
C PRO A 513 -20.51 -10.70 -1.77
N LEU A 514 -20.59 -9.71 -2.67
CA LEU A 514 -21.19 -9.88 -3.99
C LEU A 514 -20.32 -10.68 -4.96
N ALA A 515 -19.01 -10.61 -4.79
CA ALA A 515 -18.07 -11.38 -5.60
C ALA A 515 -17.69 -12.70 -4.94
N GLY A 516 -18.06 -12.93 -3.67
CA GLY A 516 -17.62 -14.10 -2.92
C GLY A 516 -16.12 -14.09 -2.62
N LEU A 517 -15.51 -12.90 -2.53
CA LEU A 517 -14.07 -12.72 -2.30
C LEU A 517 -13.77 -12.11 -0.93
N MET A 518 -12.62 -12.46 -0.38
CA MET A 518 -12.05 -11.87 0.83
C MET A 518 -10.59 -11.47 0.59
N TYR A 519 -10.19 -10.39 1.24
CA TYR A 519 -8.84 -9.84 1.14
C TYR A 519 -8.30 -9.58 2.54
N TRP A 520 -7.03 -9.91 2.76
CA TRP A 520 -6.38 -9.61 4.02
C TRP A 520 -4.93 -9.18 3.84
N SER A 521 -4.39 -8.57 4.89
CA SER A 521 -2.99 -8.18 4.97
C SER A 521 -2.22 -9.11 5.89
N GLU A 522 -1.04 -9.51 5.45
CA GLU A 522 -0.03 -10.23 6.24
C GLU A 522 1.06 -9.22 6.62
N VAL A 523 1.37 -9.12 7.92
CA VAL A 523 2.33 -8.14 8.46
C VAL A 523 3.54 -8.78 9.16
N GLY A 524 3.67 -10.10 9.09
CA GLY A 524 4.74 -10.85 9.73
C GLY A 524 6.08 -10.76 8.98
N SER A 525 6.71 -11.90 8.73
CA SER A 525 8.03 -11.95 8.08
C SER A 525 7.97 -11.52 6.61
N HIS A 526 6.86 -11.83 5.95
CA HIS A 526 6.60 -11.48 4.56
C HIS A 526 5.34 -10.64 4.45
N SER A 527 5.53 -9.35 4.19
CA SER A 527 4.43 -8.42 4.06
C SER A 527 3.75 -8.57 2.70
N ARG A 528 2.48 -9.00 2.71
CA ARG A 528 1.72 -9.31 1.49
C ARG A 528 0.27 -8.88 1.64
N LEU A 529 -0.35 -8.56 0.52
CA LEU A 529 -1.81 -8.52 0.41
C LEU A 529 -2.25 -9.79 -0.30
N MET A 530 -3.24 -10.44 0.28
CA MET A 530 -3.73 -11.73 -0.14
C MET A 530 -5.18 -11.62 -0.57
N GLU A 531 -5.57 -12.48 -1.51
CA GLU A 531 -6.94 -12.64 -1.97
C GLU A 531 -7.30 -14.13 -1.93
N ALA A 532 -8.54 -14.42 -1.55
CA ALA A 532 -9.13 -15.74 -1.68
C ALA A 532 -10.64 -15.65 -1.86
N SER A 533 -11.25 -16.74 -2.30
CA SER A 533 -12.69 -16.92 -2.19
C SER A 533 -13.09 -17.00 -0.72
N MET A 534 -14.33 -16.60 -0.39
CA MET A 534 -14.83 -16.59 0.99
C MET A 534 -14.96 -17.99 1.62
N ASP A 535 -14.89 -19.05 0.82
CA ASP A 535 -14.75 -20.43 1.27
C ASP A 535 -13.30 -20.88 1.53
N GLY A 536 -12.33 -19.99 1.30
CA GLY A 536 -10.89 -20.26 1.46
C GLY A 536 -10.22 -20.83 0.20
N SER A 537 -10.99 -21.13 -0.86
CA SER A 537 -10.44 -21.60 -2.14
C SER A 537 -9.82 -20.45 -2.96
N TRP A 538 -9.09 -20.79 -4.03
CA TRP A 538 -8.48 -19.81 -4.96
C TRP A 538 -7.62 -18.73 -4.29
N ARG A 539 -6.84 -19.13 -3.28
CA ARG A 539 -5.89 -18.25 -2.60
C ARG A 539 -4.74 -17.87 -3.54
N HIS A 540 -4.48 -16.57 -3.66
CA HIS A 540 -3.30 -16.06 -4.35
C HIS A 540 -2.79 -14.76 -3.74
N VAL A 541 -1.54 -14.41 -4.07
CA VAL A 541 -0.91 -13.18 -3.62
C VAL A 541 -1.33 -12.05 -4.55
N LEU A 542 -2.06 -11.07 -4.03
CA LEU A 542 -2.47 -9.89 -4.78
C LEU A 542 -1.29 -8.93 -4.96
N LEU A 543 -0.54 -8.67 -3.87
CA LEU A 543 0.65 -7.83 -3.88
C LEU A 543 1.71 -8.38 -2.92
N ALA A 544 2.96 -8.47 -3.40
CA ALA A 544 4.10 -8.98 -2.63
C ALA A 544 5.25 -7.97 -2.46
N GLN A 545 5.21 -6.83 -3.15
CA GLN A 545 6.30 -5.85 -3.20
C GLN A 545 5.82 -4.46 -2.80
N GLY A 546 6.73 -3.63 -2.28
CA GLY A 546 6.42 -2.26 -1.87
C GLY A 546 5.53 -2.19 -0.62
N LEU A 547 5.50 -3.26 0.19
CA LEU A 547 4.74 -3.37 1.43
C LEU A 547 5.71 -3.46 2.61
N GLY A 548 5.45 -2.65 3.64
CA GLY A 548 6.09 -2.68 4.93
C GLY A 548 5.17 -3.35 5.94
N TRP A 549 4.28 -2.63 6.61
CA TRP A 549 3.26 -3.20 7.49
C TRP A 549 1.88 -2.66 7.13
N PRO A 550 1.17 -3.27 6.16
CA PRO A 550 -0.18 -2.88 5.79
C PRO A 550 -1.19 -3.22 6.91
N THR A 551 -1.34 -2.33 7.88
CA THR A 551 -2.15 -2.58 9.09
C THR A 551 -3.64 -2.32 8.90
N ALA A 552 -4.03 -1.51 7.93
CA ALA A 552 -5.43 -1.18 7.68
C ALA A 552 -5.79 -1.31 6.20
N LEU A 553 -6.85 -2.04 5.88
CA LEU A 553 -7.38 -2.21 4.53
C LEU A 553 -8.75 -1.55 4.38
N ALA A 554 -9.04 -1.06 3.17
CA ALA A 554 -10.36 -0.58 2.78
C ALA A 554 -10.63 -0.88 1.30
N LEU A 555 -11.86 -1.27 0.97
CA LEU A 555 -12.28 -1.52 -0.41
C LEU A 555 -13.06 -0.32 -0.96
N ASP A 556 -12.70 0.10 -2.16
CA ASP A 556 -13.45 1.06 -2.97
C ASP A 556 -14.13 0.30 -4.12
N LEU A 557 -15.27 -0.31 -3.80
CA LEU A 557 -16.03 -1.14 -4.75
C LEU A 557 -16.40 -0.40 -6.04
N PRO A 558 -16.82 0.88 -6.02
CA PRO A 558 -17.14 1.60 -7.26
C PRO A 558 -15.99 1.70 -8.25
N THR A 559 -14.76 1.81 -7.74
CA THR A 559 -13.59 1.95 -8.59
C THR A 559 -12.76 0.66 -8.66
N GLN A 560 -13.23 -0.43 -8.04
CA GLN A 560 -12.57 -1.74 -7.94
C GLN A 560 -11.11 -1.60 -7.48
N ARG A 561 -10.90 -0.90 -6.34
CA ARG A 561 -9.57 -0.77 -5.72
C ARG A 561 -9.56 -1.23 -4.28
N ILE A 562 -8.40 -1.70 -3.87
CA ILE A 562 -8.02 -1.86 -2.47
C ILE A 562 -7.10 -0.72 -2.07
N PHE A 563 -7.35 -0.16 -0.89
CA PHE A 563 -6.49 0.81 -0.22
C PHE A 563 -5.87 0.15 1.01
N TRP A 564 -4.60 0.42 1.25
CA TRP A 564 -3.92 0.01 2.47
C TRP A 564 -3.17 1.18 3.08
N LEU A 565 -3.11 1.21 4.40
CA LEU A 565 -2.22 2.10 5.13
C LEU A 565 -1.08 1.29 5.71
N ASP A 566 0.13 1.76 5.44
CA ASP A 566 1.36 1.10 5.84
C ASP A 566 1.99 1.80 7.06
N GLU A 567 2.02 1.12 8.20
CA GLU A 567 2.59 1.66 9.44
C GLU A 567 4.12 1.78 9.36
N LYS A 568 4.80 0.82 8.73
CA LYS A 568 6.27 0.80 8.63
C LYS A 568 6.79 1.84 7.66
N LEU A 569 6.10 2.03 6.53
CA LEU A 569 6.49 2.98 5.49
C LEU A 569 5.88 4.37 5.66
N GLY A 570 4.86 4.52 6.52
CA GLY A 570 4.13 5.80 6.67
C GLY A 570 3.49 6.25 5.36
N SER A 571 2.80 5.33 4.67
CA SER A 571 2.26 5.59 3.33
C SER A 571 0.84 5.06 3.17
N VAL A 572 0.12 5.63 2.21
CA VAL A 572 -1.14 5.08 1.73
C VAL A 572 -0.88 4.47 0.37
N GLY A 573 -1.10 3.17 0.25
CA GLY A 573 -1.08 2.50 -1.03
C GLY A 573 -2.48 2.24 -1.55
N SER A 574 -2.58 2.10 -2.87
CA SER A 574 -3.81 1.77 -3.55
C SER A 574 -3.52 0.97 -4.82
N ALA A 575 -4.27 -0.10 -5.05
CA ALA A 575 -4.15 -0.93 -6.25
C ALA A 575 -5.53 -1.33 -6.76
N ARG A 576 -5.62 -1.72 -8.03
CA ARG A 576 -6.82 -2.39 -8.53
C ARG A 576 -6.94 -3.77 -7.87
N LEU A 577 -8.17 -4.29 -7.80
CA LEU A 577 -8.42 -5.63 -7.25
C LEU A 577 -7.81 -6.75 -8.11
N ASP A 578 -7.34 -6.45 -9.33
CA ASP A 578 -6.54 -7.36 -10.17
C ASP A 578 -5.02 -7.29 -9.88
N GLY A 579 -4.60 -6.52 -8.86
CA GLY A 579 -3.19 -6.31 -8.49
C GLY A 579 -2.46 -5.27 -9.35
N SER A 580 -3.08 -4.75 -10.40
CA SER A 580 -2.46 -3.78 -11.30
C SER A 580 -2.61 -2.32 -10.83
N SER A 581 -1.97 -1.40 -11.56
CA SER A 581 -2.13 0.05 -11.38
C SER A 581 -1.81 0.51 -9.94
N VAL A 582 -0.77 -0.06 -9.34
CA VAL A 582 -0.32 0.24 -7.97
C VAL A 582 0.11 1.71 -7.87
N LYS A 583 -0.40 2.41 -6.86
CA LYS A 583 -0.07 3.79 -6.55
C LYS A 583 0.23 3.89 -5.06
N VAL A 584 1.37 4.49 -4.71
CA VAL A 584 1.77 4.71 -3.31
C VAL A 584 1.95 6.20 -3.08
N LEU A 585 1.26 6.72 -2.07
CA LEU A 585 1.35 8.10 -1.61
C LEU A 585 2.12 8.12 -0.29
N LYS A 586 3.35 8.65 -0.31
CA LYS A 586 4.15 8.82 0.91
C LYS A 586 3.59 9.97 1.73
N LEU A 587 3.02 9.67 2.89
CA LEU A 587 2.37 10.63 3.77
C LEU A 587 3.05 10.59 5.15
N HIS A 588 4.08 11.43 5.35
CA HIS A 588 4.93 11.45 6.55
C HIS A 588 4.22 11.62 7.90
N TRP A 589 2.92 11.95 7.90
CA TRP A 589 2.10 12.09 9.10
C TRP A 589 1.34 10.82 9.50
N ILE A 590 1.36 9.76 8.70
CA ILE A 590 0.85 8.43 9.10
C ILE A 590 1.85 7.83 10.08
N ARG A 591 1.36 7.41 11.26
CA ARG A 591 2.24 7.05 12.39
C ARG A 591 1.91 5.68 12.98
N SER A 592 0.63 5.33 13.06
CA SER A 592 0.09 4.06 13.55
C SER A 592 -1.39 3.92 13.16
N PRO A 593 -1.67 3.77 11.85
CA PRO A 593 -3.02 3.54 11.36
C PRO A 593 -3.53 2.17 11.83
N PHE A 594 -4.79 2.11 12.27
CA PHE A 594 -5.38 0.86 12.76
C PHE A 594 -6.50 0.32 11.85
N ALA A 595 -7.46 1.17 11.50
CA ALA A 595 -8.55 0.81 10.60
C ALA A 595 -8.75 1.91 9.57
N ALA A 596 -9.25 1.53 8.39
CA ALA A 596 -9.47 2.42 7.27
C ALA A 596 -10.84 2.16 6.64
N ALA A 597 -11.43 3.20 6.08
CA ALA A 597 -12.69 3.11 5.35
C ALA A 597 -12.69 4.12 4.21
N VAL A 598 -13.37 3.79 3.11
CA VAL A 598 -13.55 4.69 1.96
C VAL A 598 -15.02 5.05 1.85
N CYS A 599 -15.30 6.34 1.65
CA CYS A 599 -16.63 6.81 1.31
C CYS A 599 -16.52 7.96 0.31
N GLU A 600 -17.26 7.86 -0.79
CA GLU A 600 -17.22 8.83 -1.89
C GLU A 600 -15.77 9.09 -2.37
N GLY A 601 -15.32 10.34 -2.40
CA GLY A 601 -13.95 10.73 -2.79
C GLY A 601 -12.92 10.67 -1.66
N GLN A 602 -13.31 10.26 -0.45
CA GLN A 602 -12.50 10.43 0.76
C GLN A 602 -12.05 9.08 1.33
N LEU A 603 -10.81 9.05 1.81
CA LEU A 603 -10.25 7.97 2.61
C LEU A 603 -10.19 8.41 4.08
N TYR A 604 -10.70 7.57 4.96
CA TYR A 604 -10.78 7.78 6.40
C TYR A 604 -9.93 6.75 7.12
N TRP A 605 -9.25 7.13 8.20
CA TRP A 605 -8.52 6.18 9.04
C TRP A 605 -8.47 6.59 10.51
N SER A 606 -8.38 5.60 11.39
CA SER A 606 -8.09 5.77 12.81
C SER A 606 -6.58 5.75 13.06
N GLU A 607 -6.09 6.76 13.79
CA GLU A 607 -4.67 6.92 14.11
C GLU A 607 -4.44 6.81 15.63
N ARG A 608 -3.72 5.76 16.04
CA ARG A 608 -3.53 5.40 17.46
C ARG A 608 -2.52 6.28 18.18
N LYS A 609 -1.57 6.91 17.48
CA LYS A 609 -0.58 7.79 18.13
C LYS A 609 -1.10 9.22 18.32
N THR A 610 -1.99 9.71 17.45
CA THR A 610 -2.55 11.07 17.56
C THR A 610 -3.94 11.12 18.19
N TRP A 611 -4.53 9.96 18.50
CA TRP A 611 -5.85 9.79 19.10
C TRP A 611 -6.94 10.49 18.30
N SER A 612 -6.90 10.31 16.98
CA SER A 612 -7.78 11.02 16.07
C SER A 612 -8.19 10.17 14.87
N VAL A 613 -9.37 10.45 14.35
CA VAL A 613 -9.80 10.01 13.02
C VAL A 613 -9.46 11.11 12.03
N GLN A 614 -8.79 10.74 10.95
CA GLN A 614 -8.34 11.67 9.91
C GLN A 614 -8.98 11.30 8.57
N GLN A 615 -9.05 12.27 7.67
CA GLN A 615 -9.47 12.06 6.28
C GLN A 615 -8.53 12.75 5.29
N VAL A 616 -8.54 12.24 4.06
CA VAL A 616 -7.78 12.78 2.93
C VAL A 616 -8.53 12.49 1.63
N ASP A 617 -8.26 13.27 0.59
CA ASP A 617 -8.69 12.94 -0.77
C ASP A 617 -8.03 11.64 -1.24
N LYS A 618 -8.84 10.66 -1.64
CA LYS A 618 -8.36 9.30 -1.98
C LYS A 618 -7.52 9.25 -3.25
N ALA A 619 -7.69 10.23 -4.15
CA ALA A 619 -7.00 10.25 -5.45
C ALA A 619 -5.66 10.99 -5.37
N SER A 620 -5.63 12.14 -4.70
CA SER A 620 -4.47 13.04 -4.65
C SER A 620 -3.69 12.95 -3.34
N GLY A 621 -4.27 12.43 -2.26
CA GLY A 621 -3.65 12.47 -0.92
C GLY A 621 -3.56 13.88 -0.32
N LYS A 622 -4.32 14.85 -0.87
CA LYS A 622 -4.34 16.25 -0.41
C LYS A 622 -5.60 16.51 0.44
N ASN A 623 -5.78 17.74 0.91
CA ASN A 623 -6.93 18.16 1.74
C ASN A 623 -7.09 17.32 3.02
N ARG A 624 -5.95 17.04 3.67
CA ARG A 624 -5.95 16.36 4.97
C ARG A 624 -6.72 17.19 6.00
N SER A 625 -7.65 16.55 6.71
CA SER A 625 -8.29 17.14 7.89
C SER A 625 -8.48 16.12 9.01
N VAL A 626 -8.57 16.62 10.24
CA VAL A 626 -8.90 15.80 11.42
C VAL A 626 -10.41 15.89 11.63
N LEU A 627 -11.09 14.75 11.64
CA LEU A 627 -12.54 14.69 11.83
C LEU A 627 -12.94 14.63 13.29
N LEU A 628 -12.29 13.74 14.03
CA LEU A 628 -12.62 13.46 15.41
C LEU A 628 -11.34 13.38 16.22
N LYS A 629 -11.32 14.04 17.39
CA LYS A 629 -10.25 13.91 18.38
C LYS A 629 -10.87 13.79 19.76
N ARG A 630 -10.59 12.69 20.46
CA ARG A 630 -11.18 12.35 21.76
C ARG A 630 -10.09 11.92 22.74
N HIS A 631 -10.46 11.83 24.01
CA HIS A 631 -9.61 11.17 25.01
C HIS A 631 -9.72 9.66 24.83
N GLY A 632 -8.65 9.04 24.34
CA GLY A 632 -8.57 7.61 24.09
C GLY A 632 -8.21 7.24 22.65
N GLN A 633 -7.57 6.09 22.48
CA GLN A 633 -7.18 5.60 21.15
C GLN A 633 -8.41 5.16 20.35
N PRO A 634 -8.61 5.69 19.14
CA PRO A 634 -9.58 5.14 18.21
C PRO A 634 -9.05 3.82 17.65
N HIS A 635 -9.89 2.79 17.64
CA HIS A 635 -9.57 1.48 17.08
C HIS A 635 -10.38 1.26 15.81
N GLY A 636 -11.32 0.33 15.82
CA GLY A 636 -12.16 -0.04 14.68
C GLY A 636 -12.85 1.18 14.06
N LEU A 637 -12.85 1.19 12.74
CA LEU A 637 -13.44 2.24 11.91
C LEU A 637 -14.22 1.54 10.81
N GLN A 638 -15.50 1.87 10.67
CA GLN A 638 -16.30 1.34 9.56
C GLN A 638 -17.27 2.39 9.06
N VAL A 639 -17.42 2.48 7.74
CA VAL A 639 -18.55 3.17 7.13
C VAL A 639 -19.58 2.06 6.86
N PRO A 640 -20.71 1.99 7.59
CA PRO A 640 -21.78 1.09 7.25
C PRO A 640 -22.12 1.34 5.78
N ALA A 641 -21.94 0.32 4.94
CA ALA A 641 -22.26 0.44 3.53
C ALA A 641 -23.69 0.98 3.43
N TRP A 642 -23.87 1.99 2.59
CA TRP A 642 -25.13 2.71 2.51
C TRP A 642 -26.31 1.74 2.33
N GLU A 643 -27.45 2.12 2.90
CA GLU A 643 -28.75 1.45 2.84
C GLU A 643 -29.54 2.03 1.64
N PRO A 644 -29.30 1.70 0.35
CA PRO A 644 -30.42 1.69 -0.55
C PRO A 644 -31.15 0.39 -0.22
N GLN A 645 -32.36 0.52 0.28
CA GLN A 645 -33.38 -0.51 0.11
C GLN A 645 -33.40 -1.00 -1.36
N THR A 646 -32.95 -0.18 -2.31
CA THR A 646 -32.62 -0.51 -3.70
C THR A 646 -31.48 -1.52 -3.91
N LEU A 647 -30.37 -1.51 -3.15
CA LEU A 647 -29.31 -2.53 -3.28
C LEU A 647 -29.79 -3.86 -2.71
N LEU A 648 -30.39 -3.84 -1.51
CA LEU A 648 -31.01 -5.02 -0.94
C LEU A 648 -32.13 -5.57 -1.84
N ALA A 649 -32.93 -4.72 -2.49
CA ALA A 649 -33.96 -5.15 -3.43
C ALA A 649 -33.42 -5.65 -4.78
N VAL A 650 -32.33 -5.07 -5.28
CA VAL A 650 -31.64 -5.54 -6.51
C VAL A 650 -30.89 -6.85 -6.26
N LEU A 651 -30.42 -7.09 -5.02
CA LEU A 651 -29.60 -8.23 -4.63
C LEU A 651 -30.38 -9.33 -3.89
N ALA A 652 -31.64 -9.10 -3.54
CA ALA A 652 -32.56 -10.10 -2.99
C ALA A 652 -32.92 -11.14 -4.06
N GLY A 653 -31.96 -12.02 -4.36
CA GLY A 653 -32.11 -13.08 -5.35
C GLY A 653 -30.82 -13.52 -6.04
N THR A 654 -29.72 -12.79 -5.89
CA THR A 654 -28.45 -13.11 -6.56
C THR A 654 -27.57 -14.10 -5.80
N ASN A 655 -27.67 -14.14 -4.46
CA ASN A 655 -26.87 -15.06 -3.64
C ASN A 655 -27.67 -16.32 -3.28
N GLY A 656 -27.14 -17.49 -3.67
CA GLY A 656 -27.69 -18.81 -3.32
C GLY A 656 -27.76 -19.08 -1.81
N CYS A 657 -26.84 -18.51 -1.02
CA CYS A 657 -26.79 -18.66 0.43
C CYS A 657 -27.91 -17.92 1.17
N ALA A 658 -28.46 -16.85 0.58
CA ALA A 658 -29.49 -16.03 1.22
C ALA A 658 -30.82 -16.78 1.39
N LYS A 659 -31.09 -17.80 0.55
CA LYS A 659 -32.30 -18.63 0.64
C LYS A 659 -31.97 -19.96 1.31
N SER A 660 -32.54 -20.20 2.50
CA SER A 660 -32.41 -21.48 3.21
C SER A 660 -30.95 -21.96 3.37
N ASN A 661 -29.99 -21.03 3.59
CA ASN A 661 -28.56 -21.34 3.69
C ASN A 661 -28.00 -22.06 2.46
N GLY A 662 -28.53 -21.81 1.26
CA GLY A 662 -28.15 -22.52 0.04
C GLY A 662 -28.44 -24.02 0.04
N GLY A 663 -29.23 -24.52 1.02
CA GLY A 663 -29.40 -25.95 1.25
C GLY A 663 -28.29 -26.60 2.09
N CYS A 664 -27.31 -25.83 2.58
CA CYS A 664 -26.22 -26.32 3.42
C CYS A 664 -26.70 -26.56 4.86
N ALA A 665 -26.18 -27.63 5.49
CA ALA A 665 -26.51 -27.96 6.87
C ALA A 665 -25.88 -27.00 7.90
N GLN A 666 -24.65 -26.55 7.65
CA GLN A 666 -23.87 -25.71 8.57
C GLN A 666 -23.68 -24.30 8.00
N LEU A 667 -22.64 -24.10 7.18
CA LEU A 667 -22.29 -22.82 6.56
C LEU A 667 -22.55 -22.85 5.05
N CYS A 668 -22.97 -21.72 4.51
CA CYS A 668 -22.98 -21.47 3.08
C CYS A 668 -22.03 -20.31 2.82
N LEU A 669 -20.92 -20.61 2.15
CA LEU A 669 -19.85 -19.67 1.84
C LEU A 669 -19.91 -19.39 0.33
N PRO A 670 -20.02 -18.11 -0.09
CA PRO A 670 -20.08 -17.77 -1.51
C PRO A 670 -18.72 -18.02 -2.18
N ASN A 671 -18.77 -18.49 -3.43
CA ASN A 671 -17.63 -18.70 -4.31
C ASN A 671 -17.90 -17.94 -5.64
N PRO A 672 -16.91 -17.22 -6.22
CA PRO A 672 -17.07 -16.37 -7.41
C PRO A 672 -17.70 -17.00 -8.65
#